data_AF-A0A8H5L8W5-F1
#
_entry.id   AF-A0A8H5L8W5-F1
#
_cell.length_a   1.000
_cell.length_b   1.000
_cell.length_c   1.000
_cell.angle_alpha   90.00
_cell.angle_beta   90.00
_cell.angle_gamma   90.00
#
_symmetry.space_group_name_H-M   'P 1'
#
loop_
_entity.id
_entity.type
_entity.pdbx_description
1 polymer ?
#
loop_
_entity_poly.entity_id
_entity_poly.type
_entity_poly.pdbx_seq_one_letter_code
_entity_poly.pdbx_strand_id
1 'polypeptide(L)'
;MLSSITPSDIRNTTYVNFVRSVTLASGTTYRYVFAPPLDPTKPYLLFIHGFPETSYEWSHQITYFTEQGCGVIVPDLLGCGGTDTPRDLALYSFNNMAADVGQILDCEGVEKVIGISHDLGSPLLSRFVINQPSRFIAVAFLGNGYFPPETRVDAAGVDFINKATLARFGYEVVGFWSFHNEEDAAKVFDQHLESFSTLCFTRNTSLWIDHLAPTGAMQQWLMQDKMATDIFVSRARIEQWKTIIRENGGMEGPLRWYKAMIAGVNNPTEEELEGPGTISLPLLLVLAERDPVAIPSIQLTDTVPNAPNLRVRSVIAGHFLQVEAPYEINRHLELFFQNVLKNSMSKPNPIANLLTTATFIMRPLVLAIFAFALGANAYDSSTAYVDLADRVGPSSHTASAFIYGMPLNKTKNQIPNHFFSDIGIKYGRAGGARLDKPCRGWSFGPDEYKCRFEATMINYKQTRKFGAQFIILPHDIWGIDYRDNVPSYQFPGDGRNWTTYDNFLNQLVRDLKSRNALDGLIWDIWNEPDIGGFWGRSIQQWVDLYIRTHKRLRSDPALNKVLISGPTIAASPDVANAWWSTWGAQVGGSSTYPDQYAWHYEMGGEDPDISNALFENLLEAYQLPFRPVSINEYAVFSEETPSGYSWWISRLERYNYAGLLGLWNPPLYDNFANLLTKSPGDPKDPGNTNYVGAAGFPLYKYYAKKMVGERAKTVGSTDRKWDCFATIGARGDQVRILAGTRVATGKYTLHIKGLETVGYQSRGKLDAKFYAFYGSDDIFQPFGDPPYLGTQSVPIVNGEAQLNVNVTDPHTGWRIEFKRY
;
A
#
# COMPACT_ATOMS: atom_id res chain seq x y z
N MET A 1 -24.02 33.94 -9.60
CA MET A 1 -22.81 34.71 -9.98
C MET A 1 -21.62 33.99 -9.37
N LEU A 2 -20.65 33.56 -10.16
CA LEU A 2 -19.41 32.95 -9.65
C LEU A 2 -18.50 34.07 -9.12
N SER A 3 -18.13 34.04 -7.84
CA SER A 3 -17.19 35.01 -7.24
C SER A 3 -15.85 34.35 -6.89
N SER A 4 -14.73 34.93 -7.32
CA SER A 4 -13.38 34.48 -6.96
C SER A 4 -12.89 35.19 -5.69
N ILE A 5 -13.10 34.59 -4.53
CA ILE A 5 -12.45 35.00 -3.27
C ILE A 5 -11.53 33.85 -2.87
N THR A 6 -10.24 34.11 -2.63
CA THR A 6 -9.32 33.12 -2.06
C THR A 6 -9.69 32.89 -0.59
N PRO A 7 -10.25 31.72 -0.21
CA PRO A 7 -10.74 31.53 1.15
C PRO A 7 -9.59 31.42 2.14
N SER A 8 -9.85 31.92 3.34
CA SER A 8 -8.90 32.21 4.40
C SER A 8 -8.39 30.96 5.12
N ASP A 9 -9.30 30.05 5.38
CA ASP A 9 -9.07 28.73 5.92
C ASP A 9 -8.15 27.91 5.00
N ILE A 10 -8.47 27.74 3.73
CA ILE A 10 -7.77 26.78 2.85
C ILE A 10 -6.59 27.37 2.06
N ARG A 11 -6.03 28.52 2.49
CA ARG A 11 -4.93 29.23 1.80
C ARG A 11 -3.70 28.38 1.55
N ASN A 12 -3.43 27.40 2.41
CA ASN A 12 -2.24 26.55 2.34
C ASN A 12 -2.46 25.23 1.58
N THR A 13 -3.63 25.06 0.94
CA THR A 13 -3.94 23.85 0.17
C THR A 13 -3.44 23.95 -1.26
N THR A 14 -3.07 22.81 -1.86
CA THR A 14 -2.64 22.71 -3.25
C THR A 14 -3.75 23.09 -4.25
N TYR A 15 -5.00 23.03 -3.81
CA TYR A 15 -6.19 23.21 -4.65
C TYR A 15 -6.93 24.54 -4.42
N VAL A 16 -6.38 25.47 -3.62
CA VAL A 16 -7.04 26.75 -3.29
C VAL A 16 -7.49 27.54 -4.52
N ASN A 17 -6.75 27.44 -5.63
CA ASN A 17 -7.06 28.14 -6.89
C ASN A 17 -8.23 27.52 -7.67
N PHE A 18 -8.71 26.34 -7.26
CA PHE A 18 -9.83 25.63 -7.89
C PHE A 18 -11.15 25.84 -7.14
N VAL A 19 -11.15 26.65 -6.08
CA VAL A 19 -12.33 26.82 -5.22
C VAL A 19 -13.32 27.79 -5.86
N ARG A 20 -14.59 27.40 -5.83
CA ARG A 20 -15.73 28.15 -6.33
C ARG A 20 -16.83 28.22 -5.29
N SER A 21 -17.76 29.14 -5.51
CA SER A 21 -18.99 29.22 -4.73
C SER A 21 -20.18 29.51 -5.65
N VAL A 22 -21.32 28.90 -5.32
CA VAL A 22 -22.58 29.08 -6.05
C VAL A 22 -23.76 29.08 -5.08
N THR A 23 -24.67 30.04 -5.24
CA THR A 23 -25.98 30.02 -4.58
C THR A 23 -26.96 29.27 -5.48
N LEU A 24 -27.50 28.17 -4.97
CA LEU A 24 -28.40 27.28 -5.69
C LEU A 24 -29.85 27.79 -5.65
N ALA A 25 -30.75 27.12 -6.38
CA ALA A 25 -32.17 27.49 -6.42
C ALA A 25 -32.85 27.37 -5.04
N SER A 26 -32.32 26.52 -4.15
CA SER A 26 -32.73 26.39 -2.76
C SER A 26 -32.42 27.63 -1.90
N GLY A 27 -31.60 28.56 -2.41
CA GLY A 27 -31.08 29.71 -1.67
C GLY A 27 -29.80 29.40 -0.87
N THR A 28 -29.41 28.14 -0.81
CA THR A 28 -28.18 27.68 -0.14
C THR A 28 -26.96 28.01 -1.00
N THR A 29 -25.94 28.61 -0.37
CA THR A 29 -24.63 28.85 -0.98
C THR A 29 -23.67 27.71 -0.65
N TYR A 30 -23.20 27.02 -1.69
CA TYR A 30 -22.21 25.97 -1.59
C TYR A 30 -20.82 26.48 -1.94
N ARG A 31 -19.81 26.01 -1.21
CA ARG A 31 -18.40 26.05 -1.60
C ARG A 31 -17.98 24.69 -2.14
N TYR A 32 -17.24 24.67 -3.24
CA TYR A 32 -16.76 23.44 -3.84
C TYR A 32 -15.45 23.67 -4.60
N VAL A 33 -14.65 22.62 -4.71
CA VAL A 33 -13.48 22.57 -5.59
C VAL A 33 -13.96 22.14 -6.97
N PHE A 34 -13.55 22.86 -8.00
CA PHE A 34 -13.79 22.52 -9.40
C PHE A 34 -12.53 22.71 -10.24
N ALA A 35 -12.06 21.62 -10.83
CA ALA A 35 -11.07 21.66 -11.90
C ALA A 35 -11.59 20.87 -13.11
N PRO A 36 -11.64 21.47 -14.31
CA PRO A 36 -12.00 20.72 -15.52
C PRO A 36 -10.89 19.73 -15.90
N PRO A 37 -11.20 18.66 -16.64
CA PRO A 37 -10.20 17.71 -17.10
C PRO A 37 -9.18 18.39 -18.01
N LEU A 38 -7.89 18.10 -17.79
CA LEU A 38 -6.82 18.52 -18.70
C LEU A 38 -6.80 17.66 -19.97
N ASP A 39 -7.29 16.43 -19.89
CA ASP A 39 -7.46 15.51 -21.01
C ASP A 39 -8.98 15.30 -21.24
N PRO A 40 -9.55 15.77 -22.38
CA PRO A 40 -10.97 15.61 -22.68
C PRO A 40 -11.47 14.16 -22.76
N THR A 41 -10.56 13.17 -22.80
CA THR A 41 -10.91 11.74 -22.78
C THR A 41 -11.04 11.17 -21.37
N LYS A 42 -10.64 11.94 -20.34
CA LYS A 42 -10.73 11.55 -18.92
C LYS A 42 -12.07 12.00 -18.30
N PRO A 43 -12.58 11.26 -17.30
CA PRO A 43 -13.86 11.56 -16.68
C PRO A 43 -13.77 12.72 -15.68
N TYR A 44 -14.93 13.25 -15.32
CA TYR A 44 -15.10 14.02 -14.09
C TYR A 44 -15.28 13.09 -12.89
N LEU A 45 -14.63 13.41 -11.79
CA LEU A 45 -14.69 12.68 -10.52
C LEU A 45 -15.41 13.54 -9.48
N LEU A 46 -16.51 13.04 -8.94
CA LEU A 46 -17.27 13.70 -7.89
C LEU A 46 -16.92 13.06 -6.55
N PHE A 47 -16.30 13.80 -5.64
CA PHE A 47 -15.92 13.30 -4.31
C PHE A 47 -16.88 13.83 -3.24
N ILE A 48 -17.49 12.93 -2.48
CA ILE A 48 -18.49 13.23 -1.44
C ILE A 48 -17.92 12.77 -0.09
N HIS A 49 -17.60 13.72 0.78
CA HIS A 49 -17.03 13.46 2.11
C HIS A 49 -18.11 13.06 3.13
N GLY A 50 -17.70 12.59 4.32
CA GLY A 50 -18.55 12.33 5.46
C GLY A 50 -18.26 13.26 6.64
N PHE A 51 -18.25 12.73 7.85
CA PHE A 51 -18.06 13.45 9.11
C PHE A 51 -16.76 13.04 9.82
N PRO A 52 -16.05 13.98 10.47
CA PRO A 52 -16.20 15.43 10.48
C PRO A 52 -15.34 16.07 9.37
N GLU A 53 -15.71 15.81 8.12
CA GLU A 53 -14.86 16.09 6.97
C GLU A 53 -15.36 17.29 6.14
N THR A 54 -14.52 17.72 5.22
CA THR A 54 -14.77 18.72 4.19
C THR A 54 -14.08 18.28 2.89
N SER A 55 -14.04 19.14 1.87
CA SER A 55 -13.17 18.96 0.70
C SER A 55 -11.69 18.75 1.06
N TYR A 56 -11.25 19.18 2.24
CA TYR A 56 -9.87 19.05 2.72
C TYR A 56 -9.40 17.60 2.91
N GLU A 57 -10.30 16.70 3.28
CA GLU A 57 -9.98 15.28 3.46
C GLU A 57 -9.67 14.60 2.12
N TRP A 58 -10.13 15.18 1.01
CA TRP A 58 -9.81 14.73 -0.35
C TRP A 58 -8.57 15.40 -0.94
N SER A 59 -7.78 16.16 -0.17
CA SER A 59 -6.62 16.92 -0.69
C SER A 59 -5.63 16.05 -1.49
N HIS A 60 -5.44 14.79 -1.06
CA HIS A 60 -4.54 13.85 -1.73
C HIS A 60 -5.12 13.37 -3.08
N GLN A 61 -6.43 13.09 -3.12
CA GLN A 61 -7.14 12.63 -4.32
C GLN A 61 -7.30 13.77 -5.33
N ILE A 62 -7.67 14.97 -4.87
CA ILE A 62 -7.77 16.18 -5.72
C ILE A 62 -6.44 16.41 -6.44
N THR A 63 -5.34 16.43 -5.69
CA THR A 63 -4.00 16.65 -6.26
C THR A 63 -3.67 15.57 -7.29
N TYR A 64 -3.79 14.30 -6.91
CA TYR A 64 -3.43 13.18 -7.78
C TYR A 64 -4.26 13.12 -9.07
N PHE A 65 -5.58 13.24 -8.99
CA PHE A 65 -6.44 13.04 -10.17
C PHE A 65 -6.46 14.23 -11.12
N THR A 66 -6.29 15.46 -10.62
CA THR A 66 -6.09 16.63 -11.49
C THR A 66 -4.78 16.51 -12.27
N GLU A 67 -3.71 16.01 -11.63
CA GLU A 67 -2.43 15.70 -12.29
C GLU A 67 -2.54 14.56 -13.31
N GLN A 68 -3.40 13.55 -13.06
CA GLN A 68 -3.72 12.51 -14.05
C GLN A 68 -4.66 13.00 -15.18
N GLY A 69 -4.97 14.30 -15.21
CA GLY A 69 -5.78 14.96 -16.24
C GLY A 69 -7.28 14.77 -16.09
N CYS A 70 -7.76 14.19 -15.00
CA CYS A 70 -9.19 14.04 -14.71
C CYS A 70 -9.79 15.37 -14.24
N GLY A 71 -11.08 15.56 -14.51
CA GLY A 71 -11.84 16.64 -13.89
C GLY A 71 -12.21 16.27 -12.47
N VAL A 72 -12.26 17.23 -11.55
CA VAL A 72 -12.69 16.97 -10.17
C VAL A 72 -13.74 17.98 -9.73
N ILE A 73 -14.74 17.48 -9.00
CA ILE A 73 -15.75 18.25 -8.29
C ILE A 73 -15.79 17.75 -6.85
N VAL A 74 -15.49 18.63 -5.89
CA VAL A 74 -15.46 18.26 -4.46
C VAL A 74 -16.20 19.31 -3.65
N PRO A 75 -17.51 19.15 -3.42
CA PRO A 75 -18.26 20.05 -2.55
C PRO A 75 -17.82 19.94 -1.09
N ASP A 76 -17.77 21.08 -0.40
CA ASP A 76 -18.03 21.09 1.03
C ASP A 76 -19.54 20.91 1.18
N LEU A 77 -19.97 19.84 1.83
CA LEU A 77 -21.38 19.49 1.97
C LEU A 77 -22.11 20.42 2.95
N LEU A 78 -23.44 20.34 2.97
CA LEU A 78 -24.28 21.23 3.78
C LEU A 78 -23.83 21.25 5.24
N GLY A 79 -23.60 22.45 5.78
CA GLY A 79 -23.11 22.64 7.13
C GLY A 79 -21.59 22.47 7.33
N CYS A 80 -20.82 22.15 6.29
CA CYS A 80 -19.38 21.89 6.38
C CYS A 80 -18.57 22.93 5.58
N GLY A 81 -17.32 23.14 5.98
CA GLY A 81 -16.35 23.95 5.24
C GLY A 81 -16.83 25.38 4.96
N GLY A 82 -17.00 25.76 3.70
CA GLY A 82 -17.48 27.12 3.34
C GLY A 82 -18.92 27.15 2.85
N THR A 83 -19.66 26.06 3.05
CA THR A 83 -21.07 25.93 2.67
C THR A 83 -21.97 26.37 3.82
N ASP A 84 -23.11 26.97 3.48
CA ASP A 84 -24.09 27.47 4.44
C ASP A 84 -24.50 26.41 5.48
N THR A 85 -24.82 26.89 6.69
CA THR A 85 -25.19 26.10 7.87
C THR A 85 -26.64 26.35 8.27
N PRO A 86 -27.65 25.98 7.45
CA PRO A 86 -29.05 26.23 7.78
C PRO A 86 -29.46 25.50 9.07
N ARG A 87 -30.42 26.07 9.80
CA ARG A 87 -30.94 25.47 11.05
C ARG A 87 -32.02 24.43 10.82
N ASP A 88 -32.71 24.51 9.68
CA ASP A 88 -33.79 23.59 9.35
C ASP A 88 -33.24 22.21 9.00
N LEU A 89 -33.54 21.22 9.83
CA LEU A 89 -33.08 19.83 9.64
C LEU A 89 -33.67 19.19 8.37
N ALA A 90 -34.81 19.66 7.87
CA ALA A 90 -35.40 19.13 6.63
C ALA A 90 -34.51 19.35 5.40
N LEU A 91 -33.64 20.37 5.43
CA LEU A 91 -32.67 20.64 4.37
C LEU A 91 -31.51 19.63 4.35
N TYR A 92 -31.26 18.93 5.47
CA TYR A 92 -30.23 17.90 5.60
C TYR A 92 -30.72 16.50 5.17
N SER A 93 -31.82 16.41 4.42
CA SER A 93 -32.21 15.13 3.80
C SER A 93 -31.24 14.75 2.68
N PHE A 94 -30.96 13.46 2.51
CA PHE A 94 -30.05 12.99 1.47
C PHE A 94 -30.57 13.30 0.06
N ASN A 95 -31.89 13.30 -0.15
CA ASN A 95 -32.49 13.66 -1.43
C ASN A 95 -32.30 15.15 -1.76
N ASN A 96 -32.49 16.04 -0.79
CA ASN A 96 -32.27 17.47 -0.99
C ASN A 96 -30.80 17.76 -1.27
N MET A 97 -29.90 17.20 -0.48
CA MET A 97 -28.46 17.38 -0.69
C MET A 97 -27.97 16.75 -2.00
N ALA A 98 -28.50 15.59 -2.41
CA ALA A 98 -28.22 15.01 -3.71
C ALA A 98 -28.71 15.91 -4.87
N ALA A 99 -29.89 16.52 -4.74
CA ALA A 99 -30.40 17.48 -5.72
C ALA A 99 -29.53 18.74 -5.79
N ASP A 100 -29.05 19.25 -4.66
CA ASP A 100 -28.13 20.38 -4.59
C ASP A 100 -26.78 20.04 -5.27
N VAL A 101 -26.21 18.87 -5.00
CA VAL A 101 -24.98 18.41 -5.69
C VAL A 101 -25.23 18.25 -7.20
N GLY A 102 -26.40 17.75 -7.61
CA GLY A 102 -26.81 17.70 -9.02
C GLY A 102 -26.85 19.09 -9.67
N GLN A 103 -27.38 20.10 -8.98
CA GLN A 103 -27.39 21.49 -9.48
C GLN A 103 -25.97 22.08 -9.57
N ILE A 104 -25.05 21.71 -8.67
CA ILE A 104 -23.63 22.10 -8.80
C ILE A 104 -23.05 21.55 -10.11
N LEU A 105 -23.31 20.28 -10.43
CA LEU A 105 -22.88 19.69 -11.71
C LEU A 105 -23.50 20.42 -12.90
N ASP A 106 -24.78 20.79 -12.83
CA ASP A 106 -25.47 21.52 -13.89
C ASP A 106 -24.87 22.92 -14.10
N CYS A 107 -24.51 23.62 -13.02
CA CYS A 107 -23.86 24.93 -13.08
C CYS A 107 -22.49 24.87 -13.78
N GLU A 108 -21.79 23.75 -13.66
CA GLU A 108 -20.49 23.51 -14.30
C GLU A 108 -20.59 22.83 -15.67
N GLY A 109 -21.81 22.54 -16.14
CA GLY A 109 -22.03 21.87 -17.42
C GLY A 109 -21.54 20.40 -17.45
N VAL A 110 -21.50 19.74 -16.29
CA VAL A 110 -21.02 18.36 -16.14
C VAL A 110 -22.19 17.38 -16.22
N GLU A 111 -22.28 16.67 -17.35
CA GLU A 111 -23.37 15.70 -17.58
C GLU A 111 -23.17 14.41 -16.78
N LYS A 112 -21.95 13.84 -16.81
CA LYS A 112 -21.63 12.54 -16.20
C LYS A 112 -20.35 12.58 -15.38
N VAL A 113 -20.36 11.83 -14.28
CA VAL A 113 -19.24 11.68 -13.35
C VAL A 113 -18.98 10.23 -12.99
N ILE A 114 -17.82 9.95 -12.42
CA ILE A 114 -17.65 8.82 -11.52
C ILE A 114 -17.82 9.36 -10.10
N GLY A 115 -18.75 8.78 -9.33
CA GLY A 115 -19.04 9.21 -7.97
C GLY A 115 -18.18 8.45 -6.95
N ILE A 116 -17.54 9.15 -6.03
CA ILE A 116 -16.71 8.58 -4.96
C ILE A 116 -17.23 9.11 -3.63
N SER A 117 -17.44 8.23 -2.65
CA SER A 117 -17.91 8.63 -1.32
C SER A 117 -17.11 8.01 -0.19
N HIS A 118 -17.17 8.65 0.98
CA HIS A 118 -16.67 8.17 2.26
C HIS A 118 -17.69 8.46 3.38
N ASP A 119 -17.79 7.57 4.37
CA ASP A 119 -18.60 7.74 5.59
C ASP A 119 -20.07 8.19 5.31
N LEU A 120 -20.58 9.26 5.93
CA LEU A 120 -21.94 9.79 5.72
C LEU A 120 -22.15 10.32 4.29
N GLY A 121 -21.08 10.49 3.51
CA GLY A 121 -21.17 10.73 2.08
C GLY A 121 -21.73 9.52 1.31
N SER A 122 -21.58 8.30 1.84
CA SER A 122 -22.06 7.07 1.20
C SER A 122 -23.58 6.97 1.11
N PRO A 123 -24.38 7.21 2.17
CA PRO A 123 -25.84 7.26 2.02
C PRO A 123 -26.30 8.39 1.09
N LEU A 124 -25.65 9.57 1.10
CA LEU A 124 -25.94 10.65 0.13
C LEU A 124 -25.68 10.19 -1.31
N LEU A 125 -24.48 9.69 -1.61
CA LEU A 125 -24.13 9.22 -2.96
C LEU A 125 -25.07 8.11 -3.42
N SER A 126 -25.44 7.20 -2.51
CA SER A 126 -26.42 6.14 -2.77
C SER A 126 -27.75 6.72 -3.25
N ARG A 127 -28.26 7.78 -2.60
CA ARG A 127 -29.52 8.40 -3.02
C ARG A 127 -29.38 9.15 -4.33
N PHE A 128 -28.24 9.80 -4.54
CA PHE A 128 -27.98 10.49 -5.79
C PHE A 128 -27.94 9.51 -6.98
N VAL A 129 -27.25 8.39 -6.85
CA VAL A 129 -27.18 7.38 -7.93
C VAL A 129 -28.51 6.66 -8.15
N ILE A 130 -29.31 6.43 -7.11
CA ILE A 130 -30.67 5.87 -7.25
C ILE A 130 -31.58 6.84 -8.02
N ASN A 131 -31.59 8.12 -7.62
CA ASN A 131 -32.50 9.11 -8.19
C ASN A 131 -32.08 9.57 -9.60
N GLN A 132 -30.77 9.59 -9.87
CA GLN A 132 -30.21 10.10 -11.13
C GLN A 132 -29.11 9.19 -11.70
N PRO A 133 -29.39 7.90 -11.99
CA PRO A 133 -28.36 6.94 -12.41
C PRO A 133 -27.67 7.34 -13.73
N SER A 134 -28.35 8.09 -14.60
CA SER A 134 -27.81 8.57 -15.87
C SER A 134 -26.64 9.56 -15.72
N ARG A 135 -26.47 10.16 -14.53
CA ARG A 135 -25.35 11.06 -14.19
C ARG A 135 -24.06 10.31 -13.87
N PHE A 136 -24.09 8.98 -13.77
CA PHE A 136 -22.95 8.19 -13.31
C PHE A 136 -22.44 7.23 -14.38
N ILE A 137 -21.13 7.16 -14.52
CA ILE A 137 -20.40 6.17 -15.33
C ILE A 137 -20.08 4.94 -14.46
N ALA A 138 -19.72 5.20 -13.20
CA ALA A 138 -19.40 4.21 -12.18
C ALA A 138 -19.48 4.88 -10.80
N VAL A 139 -19.44 4.07 -9.74
CA VAL A 139 -19.42 4.56 -8.36
C VAL A 139 -18.37 3.84 -7.52
N ALA A 140 -17.79 4.53 -6.55
CA ALA A 140 -16.85 4.00 -5.58
C ALA A 140 -17.24 4.40 -4.15
N PHE A 141 -17.19 3.43 -3.25
CA PHE A 141 -17.52 3.55 -1.84
C PHE A 141 -16.27 3.22 -1.01
N LEU A 142 -15.82 4.16 -0.19
CA LEU A 142 -14.63 4.01 0.67
C LEU A 142 -15.07 3.87 2.13
N GLY A 143 -14.68 2.77 2.78
CA GLY A 143 -15.09 2.46 4.16
C GLY A 143 -16.53 1.96 4.18
N ASN A 144 -17.49 2.88 4.24
CA ASN A 144 -18.92 2.59 4.21
C ASN A 144 -19.37 2.15 2.81
N GLY A 145 -20.16 1.09 2.75
CA GLY A 145 -20.66 0.50 1.51
C GLY A 145 -21.86 1.24 0.91
N TYR A 146 -22.48 0.61 -0.09
CA TYR A 146 -23.72 1.11 -0.67
C TYR A 146 -24.89 0.94 0.31
N PHE A 147 -25.71 1.98 0.46
CA PHE A 147 -26.91 1.94 1.29
C PHE A 147 -28.14 1.72 0.40
N PRO A 148 -28.75 0.52 0.38
CA PRO A 148 -29.99 0.31 -0.36
C PRO A 148 -31.15 1.13 0.25
N PRO A 149 -32.27 1.29 -0.50
CA PRO A 149 -33.52 1.83 0.03
C PRO A 149 -33.99 1.08 1.29
N GLU A 150 -34.82 1.73 2.11
CA GLU A 150 -35.35 1.22 3.38
C GLU A 150 -34.31 1.03 4.49
N THR A 151 -33.06 1.44 4.28
CA THR A 151 -32.03 1.44 5.32
C THR A 151 -32.33 2.57 6.33
N ARG A 152 -33.07 2.25 7.40
CA ARG A 152 -33.46 3.22 8.44
C ARG A 152 -32.35 3.36 9.49
N VAL A 153 -31.90 4.60 9.70
CA VAL A 153 -30.93 4.96 10.74
C VAL A 153 -31.45 6.11 11.60
N ASP A 154 -32.74 6.04 11.92
CA ASP A 154 -33.39 6.89 12.94
C ASP A 154 -33.04 6.42 14.36
N ALA A 155 -33.60 7.07 15.38
CA ALA A 155 -33.35 6.69 16.77
C ALA A 155 -33.55 5.19 17.06
N ALA A 156 -34.59 4.57 16.48
CA ALA A 156 -34.85 3.14 16.67
C ALA A 156 -33.82 2.28 15.90
N GLY A 157 -33.41 2.71 14.72
CA GLY A 157 -32.33 2.09 13.94
C GLY A 157 -30.99 2.10 14.69
N VAL A 158 -30.61 3.23 15.28
CA VAL A 158 -29.38 3.36 16.09
C VAL A 158 -29.41 2.40 17.28
N ASP A 159 -30.52 2.35 18.02
CA ASP A 159 -30.71 1.41 19.13
C ASP A 159 -30.59 -0.06 18.67
N PHE A 160 -31.16 -0.39 17.52
CA PHE A 160 -31.08 -1.73 16.95
C PHE A 160 -29.64 -2.11 16.59
N ILE A 161 -28.92 -1.22 15.89
CA ILE A 161 -27.52 -1.45 15.48
C ILE A 161 -26.65 -1.65 16.72
N ASN A 162 -26.79 -0.80 17.76
CA ASN A 162 -26.00 -0.92 18.98
C ASN A 162 -26.27 -2.24 19.72
N LYS A 163 -27.54 -2.66 19.85
CA LYS A 163 -27.88 -3.96 20.45
C LYS A 163 -27.30 -5.14 19.65
N ALA A 164 -27.42 -5.11 18.33
CA ALA A 164 -26.94 -6.17 17.46
C ALA A 164 -25.40 -6.27 17.47
N THR A 165 -24.73 -5.13 17.43
CA THR A 165 -23.26 -5.07 17.41
C THR A 165 -22.65 -5.37 18.77
N LEU A 166 -23.28 -4.95 19.87
CA LEU A 166 -22.89 -5.34 21.22
C LEU A 166 -22.96 -6.87 21.38
N ALA A 167 -24.03 -7.50 20.90
CA ALA A 167 -24.19 -8.95 20.97
C ALA A 167 -23.18 -9.71 20.07
N ARG A 168 -22.82 -9.14 18.92
CA ARG A 168 -21.95 -9.81 17.92
C ARG A 168 -20.45 -9.57 18.13
N PHE A 169 -20.07 -8.36 18.52
CA PHE A 169 -18.68 -7.90 18.58
C PHE A 169 -18.23 -7.51 20.00
N GLY A 170 -19.16 -7.42 20.95
CA GLY A 170 -18.84 -7.10 22.35
C GLY A 170 -18.78 -5.61 22.67
N TYR A 171 -19.12 -4.74 21.72
CA TYR A 171 -19.23 -3.29 21.92
C TYR A 171 -20.29 -2.68 20.99
N GLU A 172 -20.84 -1.54 21.40
CA GLU A 172 -21.75 -0.74 20.58
C GLU A 172 -20.96 -0.02 19.49
N VAL A 173 -21.36 -0.17 18.23
CA VAL A 173 -20.62 0.39 17.08
C VAL A 173 -20.97 1.85 16.79
N VAL A 174 -22.20 2.29 17.10
CA VAL A 174 -22.70 3.65 16.82
C VAL A 174 -23.27 4.33 18.07
N GLY A 175 -22.85 3.92 19.28
CA GLY A 175 -23.30 4.50 20.54
C GLY A 175 -23.00 6.00 20.67
N PHE A 176 -21.93 6.48 20.03
CA PHE A 176 -21.59 7.89 19.95
C PHE A 176 -22.65 8.78 19.27
N TRP A 177 -23.54 8.21 18.47
CA TRP A 177 -24.62 8.97 17.81
C TRP A 177 -25.54 9.65 18.81
N SER A 178 -25.76 9.03 19.97
CA SER A 178 -26.53 9.63 21.08
C SER A 178 -25.93 10.97 21.52
N PHE A 179 -24.61 11.01 21.71
CA PHE A 179 -23.90 12.24 22.07
C PHE A 179 -23.94 13.27 20.93
N HIS A 180 -23.83 12.84 19.66
CA HIS A 180 -23.90 13.78 18.51
C HIS A 180 -25.28 14.44 18.36
N ASN A 181 -26.33 13.81 18.89
CA ASN A 181 -27.69 14.33 18.89
C ASN A 181 -27.97 15.35 20.00
N GLU A 182 -27.12 15.44 21.03
CA GLU A 182 -27.33 16.34 22.17
C GLU A 182 -27.30 17.82 21.72
N GLU A 183 -28.08 18.66 22.40
CA GLU A 183 -28.16 20.10 22.08
C GLU A 183 -26.83 20.81 22.30
N ASP A 184 -26.07 20.42 23.32
CA ASP A 184 -24.80 21.03 23.72
C ASP A 184 -23.56 20.29 23.17
N ALA A 185 -23.75 19.23 22.37
CA ALA A 185 -22.66 18.45 21.79
C ALA A 185 -21.64 19.33 21.05
N ALA A 186 -22.13 20.22 20.17
CA ALA A 186 -21.28 21.12 19.38
C ALA A 186 -20.34 21.95 20.25
N LYS A 187 -20.86 22.46 21.38
CA LYS A 187 -20.07 23.23 22.34
C LYS A 187 -18.97 22.39 22.97
N VAL A 188 -19.25 21.13 23.33
CA VAL A 188 -18.24 20.22 23.87
C VAL A 188 -17.17 19.92 22.82
N PHE A 189 -17.55 19.63 21.58
CA PHE A 189 -16.57 19.43 20.50
C PHE A 189 -15.70 20.66 20.27
N ASP A 190 -16.30 21.85 20.17
CA ASP A 190 -15.59 23.10 19.89
C ASP A 190 -14.58 23.46 20.98
N GLN A 191 -14.88 23.11 22.23
CA GLN A 191 -13.96 23.25 23.37
C GLN A 191 -12.80 22.23 23.35
N HIS A 192 -13.00 21.07 22.72
CA HIS A 192 -12.09 19.92 22.78
C HIS A 192 -11.63 19.41 21.39
N LEU A 193 -11.54 20.30 20.39
CA LEU A 193 -11.21 19.92 19.00
C LEU A 193 -9.86 19.18 18.84
N GLU A 194 -8.86 19.46 19.68
CA GLU A 194 -7.59 18.71 19.65
C GLU A 194 -7.80 17.27 20.15
N SER A 195 -8.57 17.09 21.22
CA SER A 195 -8.91 15.78 21.78
C SER A 195 -9.69 14.96 20.75
N PHE A 196 -10.66 15.59 20.10
CA PHE A 196 -11.47 14.96 19.07
C PHE A 196 -10.65 14.58 17.83
N SER A 197 -9.90 15.53 17.26
CA SER A 197 -9.12 15.27 16.04
C SER A 197 -8.04 14.20 16.23
N THR A 198 -7.37 14.15 17.38
CA THR A 198 -6.41 13.07 17.66
C THR A 198 -7.09 11.71 17.81
N LEU A 199 -8.31 11.66 18.35
CA LEU A 199 -9.11 10.44 18.39
C LEU A 199 -9.54 10.02 16.98
N CYS A 200 -9.97 10.95 16.11
CA CYS A 200 -10.32 10.66 14.72
C CYS A 200 -9.12 10.12 13.92
N PHE A 201 -7.96 10.79 13.99
CA PHE A 201 -6.82 10.48 13.13
C PHE A 201 -5.79 9.53 13.76
N THR A 202 -6.22 8.63 14.64
CA THR A 202 -5.34 7.65 15.29
C THR A 202 -5.14 6.39 14.44
N ARG A 203 -3.92 5.83 14.44
CA ARG A 203 -3.66 4.48 13.89
C ARG A 203 -4.12 3.36 14.82
N ASN A 204 -4.29 3.66 16.11
CA ASN A 204 -4.73 2.69 17.11
C ASN A 204 -6.26 2.62 17.15
N THR A 205 -6.85 1.85 16.23
CA THR A 205 -8.30 1.71 16.13
C THR A 205 -8.96 1.03 17.33
N SER A 206 -8.19 0.40 18.23
CA SER A 206 -8.73 -0.07 19.52
C SER A 206 -9.26 1.08 20.38
N LEU A 207 -8.69 2.29 20.25
CA LEU A 207 -9.20 3.48 20.94
C LEU A 207 -10.63 3.80 20.52
N TRP A 208 -11.03 3.47 19.30
CA TRP A 208 -12.42 3.69 18.90
C TRP A 208 -13.36 2.69 19.56
N ILE A 209 -12.94 1.44 19.70
CA ILE A 209 -13.71 0.40 20.41
C ILE A 209 -13.94 0.81 21.87
N ASP A 210 -12.92 1.38 22.52
CA ASP A 210 -12.97 1.69 23.94
C ASP A 210 -13.51 3.10 24.26
N HIS A 211 -13.29 4.06 23.36
CA HIS A 211 -13.44 5.49 23.66
C HIS A 211 -14.18 6.32 22.61
N LEU A 212 -14.54 5.74 21.46
CA LEU A 212 -15.37 6.42 20.47
C LEU A 212 -16.75 5.77 20.40
N ALA A 213 -16.79 4.52 19.97
CA ALA A 213 -17.99 3.82 19.54
C ALA A 213 -19.06 3.67 20.64
N PRO A 214 -18.71 3.29 21.89
CA PRO A 214 -19.72 3.07 22.93
C PRO A 214 -20.42 4.35 23.40
N THR A 215 -21.68 4.20 23.82
CA THR A 215 -22.51 5.31 24.32
C THR A 215 -21.81 6.05 25.46
N GLY A 216 -21.65 7.36 25.31
CA GLY A 216 -21.01 8.24 26.29
C GLY A 216 -19.48 8.18 26.36
N ALA A 217 -18.83 7.25 25.65
CA ALA A 217 -17.38 7.07 25.75
C ALA A 217 -16.61 8.25 25.12
N MET A 218 -17.06 8.73 23.95
CA MET A 218 -16.46 9.90 23.30
C MET A 218 -16.61 11.16 24.15
N GLN A 219 -17.80 11.42 24.69
CA GLN A 219 -18.03 12.57 25.56
C GLN A 219 -17.08 12.56 26.76
N GLN A 220 -16.88 11.40 27.40
CA GLN A 220 -15.93 11.26 28.49
C GLN A 220 -14.48 11.50 28.06
N TRP A 221 -14.08 10.99 26.89
CA TRP A 221 -12.75 11.23 26.33
C TRP A 221 -12.47 12.73 26.13
N LEU A 222 -13.42 13.44 25.52
CA LEU A 222 -13.33 14.88 25.25
C LEU A 222 -13.30 15.68 26.55
N MET A 223 -14.22 15.40 27.49
CA MET A 223 -14.28 16.11 28.78
C MET A 223 -13.06 15.89 29.67
N GLN A 224 -12.29 14.83 29.42
CA GLN A 224 -11.00 14.55 30.07
C GLN A 224 -9.81 15.11 29.29
N ASP A 225 -10.04 15.72 28.13
CA ASP A 225 -9.05 16.26 27.20
C ASP A 225 -7.95 15.24 26.85
N LYS A 226 -8.34 13.97 26.70
CA LYS A 226 -7.42 12.89 26.35
C LYS A 226 -6.97 13.02 24.90
N MET A 227 -5.75 12.55 24.63
CA MET A 227 -5.13 12.64 23.30
C MET A 227 -4.59 11.29 22.88
N ALA A 228 -4.83 10.90 21.63
CA ALA A 228 -4.16 9.75 21.05
C ALA A 228 -2.70 10.12 20.72
N THR A 229 -1.77 9.22 21.00
CA THR A 229 -0.32 9.47 20.80
C THR A 229 0.17 9.03 19.43
N ASP A 230 -0.44 8.01 18.83
CA ASP A 230 -0.13 7.51 17.49
C ASP A 230 -1.20 8.00 16.50
N ILE A 231 -0.89 9.10 15.82
CA ILE A 231 -1.75 9.73 14.80
C ILE A 231 -1.09 9.68 13.42
N PHE A 232 -1.90 9.51 12.37
CA PHE A 232 -1.39 9.39 10.99
C PHE A 232 -1.31 10.70 10.20
N VAL A 233 -1.74 11.81 10.79
CA VAL A 233 -1.64 13.15 10.21
C VAL A 233 -0.63 14.01 10.97
N SER A 234 -0.11 15.04 10.30
CA SER A 234 0.75 16.03 10.96
C SER A 234 -0.06 16.96 11.87
N ARG A 235 0.59 17.55 12.88
CA ARG A 235 -0.02 18.59 13.72
C ARG A 235 -0.49 19.79 12.89
N ALA A 236 0.25 20.15 11.85
CA ALA A 236 -0.15 21.22 10.93
C ALA A 236 -1.47 20.90 10.20
N ARG A 237 -1.68 19.64 9.80
CA ARG A 237 -2.95 19.19 9.21
C ARG A 237 -4.10 19.29 10.22
N ILE A 238 -3.87 18.92 11.48
CA ILE A 238 -4.87 19.10 12.55
C ILE A 238 -5.22 20.59 12.75
N GLU A 239 -4.23 21.48 12.83
CA GLU A 239 -4.50 22.92 12.96
C GLU A 239 -5.28 23.49 11.77
N GLN A 240 -4.95 23.03 10.56
CA GLN A 240 -5.66 23.42 9.35
C GLN A 240 -7.12 22.95 9.37
N TRP A 241 -7.36 21.69 9.75
CA TRP A 241 -8.69 21.11 9.91
C TRP A 241 -9.51 21.88 10.97
N LYS A 242 -8.92 22.19 12.14
CA LYS A 242 -9.57 23.00 13.18
C LYS A 242 -9.91 24.41 12.70
N THR A 243 -9.05 25.01 11.86
CA THR A 243 -9.29 26.34 11.31
C THR A 243 -10.50 26.33 10.38
N ILE A 244 -10.58 25.34 9.48
CA ILE A 244 -11.72 25.18 8.56
C ILE A 244 -13.04 25.05 9.34
N ILE A 245 -13.07 24.21 10.37
CA ILE A 245 -14.28 24.03 11.21
C ILE A 245 -14.68 25.32 11.92
N ARG A 246 -13.71 26.03 12.51
CA ARG A 246 -13.99 27.28 13.23
C ARG A 246 -14.47 28.39 12.32
N GLU A 247 -13.95 28.50 11.10
CA GLU A 247 -14.37 29.53 10.15
C GLU A 247 -15.85 29.38 9.73
N ASN A 248 -16.42 28.17 9.77
CA ASN A 248 -17.85 27.94 9.51
C ASN A 248 -18.74 27.92 10.76
N GLY A 249 -18.26 28.44 11.88
CA GLY A 249 -19.05 28.50 13.12
C GLY A 249 -19.02 27.21 13.95
N GLY A 250 -18.03 26.34 13.77
CA GLY A 250 -17.79 25.18 14.64
C GLY A 250 -18.51 23.90 14.23
N MET A 251 -18.62 22.97 15.17
CA MET A 251 -19.15 21.62 14.93
C MET A 251 -20.68 21.53 14.84
N GLU A 252 -21.39 22.63 15.10
CA GLU A 252 -22.85 22.69 15.05
C GLU A 252 -23.41 22.32 13.66
N GLY A 253 -22.79 22.82 12.59
CA GLY A 253 -23.19 22.51 11.21
C GLY A 253 -23.04 21.03 10.85
N PRO A 254 -21.84 20.43 10.99
CA PRO A 254 -21.61 19.02 10.71
C PRO A 254 -22.49 18.08 11.54
N LEU A 255 -22.74 18.41 12.82
CA LEU A 255 -23.58 17.58 13.71
C LEU A 255 -25.06 17.51 13.29
N ARG A 256 -25.55 18.46 12.49
CA ARG A 256 -26.94 18.43 11.99
C ARG A 256 -27.24 17.23 11.09
N TRP A 257 -26.22 16.62 10.49
CA TRP A 257 -26.38 15.36 9.76
C TRP A 257 -26.89 14.25 10.68
N TYR A 258 -26.24 14.04 11.82
CA TYR A 258 -26.71 13.08 12.83
C TYR A 258 -28.08 13.45 13.37
N LYS A 259 -28.31 14.73 13.70
CA LYS A 259 -29.60 15.20 14.22
C LYS A 259 -30.74 14.95 13.22
N ALA A 260 -30.53 15.22 11.93
CA ALA A 260 -31.52 14.98 10.88
C ALA A 260 -31.78 13.48 10.67
N MET A 261 -30.73 12.65 10.66
CA MET A 261 -30.88 11.20 10.54
C MET A 261 -31.65 10.61 11.71
N ILE A 262 -31.27 10.96 12.95
CA ILE A 262 -31.91 10.46 14.17
C ILE A 262 -33.37 10.93 14.28
N ALA A 263 -33.66 12.16 13.85
CA ALA A 263 -35.02 12.70 13.76
C ALA A 263 -35.88 12.04 12.67
N GLY A 264 -35.31 11.14 11.85
CA GLY A 264 -36.05 10.44 10.80
C GLY A 264 -36.38 11.33 9.59
N VAL A 265 -35.62 12.40 9.33
CA VAL A 265 -35.85 13.32 8.20
C VAL A 265 -35.86 12.58 6.86
N ASN A 266 -35.06 11.51 6.73
CA ASN A 266 -34.99 10.71 5.50
C ASN A 266 -36.10 9.65 5.39
N ASN A 267 -36.82 9.33 6.47
CA ASN A 267 -37.78 8.22 6.49
C ASN A 267 -38.88 8.34 5.43
N PRO A 268 -39.54 9.49 5.22
CA PRO A 268 -40.59 9.60 4.20
C PRO A 268 -40.06 9.30 2.79
N THR A 269 -38.88 9.81 2.46
CA THR A 269 -38.26 9.56 1.15
C THR A 269 -37.78 8.12 0.98
N GLU A 270 -37.37 7.44 2.04
CA GLU A 270 -37.02 6.03 1.97
C GLU A 270 -38.24 5.14 1.70
N GLU A 271 -39.43 5.53 2.17
CA GLU A 271 -40.69 4.80 1.93
C GLU A 271 -41.21 4.97 0.49
N GLU A 272 -40.83 6.06 -0.19
CA GLU A 272 -41.26 6.38 -1.56
C GLU A 272 -40.38 5.72 -2.66
N LEU A 273 -39.20 5.21 -2.31
CA LEU A 273 -38.29 4.59 -3.27
C LEU A 273 -38.78 3.18 -3.67
N GLU A 274 -39.39 3.06 -4.86
CA GLU A 274 -39.85 1.77 -5.40
C GLU A 274 -38.70 0.93 -6.01
N GLY A 275 -38.61 -0.35 -5.64
CA GLY A 275 -37.75 -1.36 -6.30
C GLY A 275 -36.63 -1.94 -5.40
N PRO A 276 -35.89 -2.96 -5.88
CA PRO A 276 -34.89 -3.68 -5.07
C PRO A 276 -33.63 -2.86 -4.74
N GLY A 277 -33.54 -1.60 -5.19
CA GLY A 277 -32.40 -0.73 -4.89
C GLY A 277 -31.07 -1.17 -5.51
N THR A 278 -31.06 -2.06 -6.50
CA THR A 278 -29.84 -2.61 -7.06
C THR A 278 -29.11 -1.60 -7.96
N ILE A 279 -27.80 -1.40 -7.74
CA ILE A 279 -26.92 -0.61 -8.63
C ILE A 279 -26.33 -1.50 -9.71
N SER A 280 -26.80 -1.31 -10.94
CA SER A 280 -26.26 -2.00 -12.13
C SER A 280 -24.97 -1.39 -12.69
N LEU A 281 -24.56 -0.21 -12.21
CA LEU A 281 -23.30 0.42 -12.62
C LEU A 281 -22.09 -0.38 -12.12
N PRO A 282 -20.92 -0.29 -12.79
CA PRO A 282 -19.66 -0.71 -12.19
C PRO A 282 -19.50 -0.05 -10.83
N LEU A 283 -19.24 -0.86 -9.80
CA LEU A 283 -19.12 -0.40 -8.42
C LEU A 283 -17.81 -0.88 -7.82
N LEU A 284 -17.07 0.00 -7.16
CA LEU A 284 -15.92 -0.34 -6.33
C LEU A 284 -16.28 -0.14 -4.85
N LEU A 285 -16.01 -1.15 -4.03
CA LEU A 285 -16.00 -1.04 -2.58
C LEU A 285 -14.55 -1.19 -2.09
N VAL A 286 -14.03 -0.19 -1.37
CA VAL A 286 -12.72 -0.26 -0.72
C VAL A 286 -12.91 -0.34 0.78
N LEU A 287 -12.58 -1.50 1.36
CA LEU A 287 -12.74 -1.81 2.77
C LEU A 287 -11.52 -1.35 3.58
N ALA A 288 -11.73 -0.72 4.73
CA ALA A 288 -10.70 -0.38 5.69
C ALA A 288 -10.53 -1.51 6.72
N GLU A 289 -9.46 -2.30 6.61
CA GLU A 289 -9.32 -3.57 7.35
C GLU A 289 -9.33 -3.43 8.89
N ARG A 290 -8.96 -2.26 9.41
CA ARG A 290 -8.89 -1.99 10.85
C ARG A 290 -10.06 -1.16 11.37
N ASP A 291 -11.06 -0.83 10.53
CA ASP A 291 -12.18 0.03 10.90
C ASP A 291 -13.15 -0.68 11.87
N PRO A 292 -13.31 -0.17 13.10
CA PRO A 292 -14.20 -0.75 14.09
C PRO A 292 -15.65 -0.23 13.99
N VAL A 293 -15.91 0.76 13.12
CA VAL A 293 -17.23 1.35 12.90
C VAL A 293 -17.81 0.89 11.55
N ALA A 294 -17.14 1.20 10.44
CA ALA A 294 -17.52 0.68 9.12
C ALA A 294 -16.93 -0.74 8.93
N ILE A 295 -17.33 -1.66 9.82
CA ILE A 295 -16.75 -3.01 9.92
C ILE A 295 -16.76 -3.70 8.55
N PRO A 296 -15.60 -4.10 8.00
CA PRO A 296 -15.48 -4.59 6.61
C PRO A 296 -16.45 -5.71 6.23
N SER A 297 -16.66 -6.66 7.15
CA SER A 297 -17.56 -7.79 6.91
C SER A 297 -19.03 -7.37 6.81
N ILE A 298 -19.44 -6.33 7.53
CA ILE A 298 -20.80 -5.77 7.46
C ILE A 298 -20.97 -5.02 6.14
N GLN A 299 -20.04 -4.12 5.83
CA GLN A 299 -20.10 -3.30 4.61
C GLN A 299 -20.12 -4.16 3.35
N LEU A 300 -19.35 -5.26 3.34
CA LEU A 300 -19.40 -6.25 2.26
C LEU A 300 -20.76 -6.96 2.19
N THR A 301 -21.29 -7.42 3.33
CA THR A 301 -22.56 -8.15 3.40
C THR A 301 -23.74 -7.30 2.93
N ASP A 302 -23.73 -6.01 3.25
CA ASP A 302 -24.83 -5.09 2.90
C ASP A 302 -24.75 -4.65 1.44
N THR A 303 -23.54 -4.56 0.88
CA THR A 303 -23.32 -4.09 -0.51
C THR A 303 -23.52 -5.21 -1.54
N VAL A 304 -23.01 -6.41 -1.30
CA VAL A 304 -22.98 -7.52 -2.28
C VAL A 304 -24.36 -7.84 -2.90
N PRO A 305 -25.45 -7.95 -2.12
CA PRO A 305 -26.77 -8.29 -2.68
C PRO A 305 -27.30 -7.25 -3.67
N ASN A 306 -26.82 -6.01 -3.56
CA ASN A 306 -27.36 -4.84 -4.25
C ASN A 306 -26.44 -4.33 -5.36
N ALA A 307 -25.29 -4.97 -5.60
CA ALA A 307 -24.27 -4.51 -6.54
C ALA A 307 -23.73 -5.67 -7.39
N PRO A 308 -24.45 -6.12 -8.44
CA PRO A 308 -24.04 -7.25 -9.29
C PRO A 308 -22.70 -7.04 -10.01
N ASN A 309 -22.28 -5.78 -10.22
CA ASN A 309 -21.01 -5.42 -10.86
C ASN A 309 -19.97 -4.90 -9.84
N LEU A 310 -20.04 -5.41 -8.61
CA LEU A 310 -19.15 -5.04 -7.51
C LEU A 310 -17.72 -5.57 -7.71
N ARG A 311 -16.75 -4.68 -7.49
CA ARG A 311 -15.34 -4.99 -7.26
C ARG A 311 -15.02 -4.63 -5.82
N VAL A 312 -14.32 -5.53 -5.13
CA VAL A 312 -13.89 -5.30 -3.74
C VAL A 312 -12.39 -5.15 -3.70
N ARG A 313 -11.92 -4.15 -2.96
CA ARG A 313 -10.53 -3.97 -2.56
C ARG A 313 -10.48 -3.73 -1.06
N SER A 314 -9.31 -3.90 -0.46
CA SER A 314 -9.08 -3.58 0.94
C SER A 314 -7.75 -2.88 1.12
N VAL A 315 -7.67 -2.05 2.15
CA VAL A 315 -6.45 -1.35 2.56
C VAL A 315 -6.25 -1.50 4.06
N ILE A 316 -5.00 -1.58 4.51
CA ILE A 316 -4.65 -1.66 5.94
C ILE A 316 -4.73 -0.26 6.56
N ALA A 317 -5.95 0.26 6.68
CA ALA A 317 -6.27 1.54 7.29
C ALA A 317 -7.41 1.39 8.30
N GLY A 318 -7.54 2.37 9.19
CA GLY A 318 -8.76 2.64 9.93
C GLY A 318 -9.75 3.43 9.07
N HIS A 319 -10.69 4.10 9.74
CA HIS A 319 -11.86 4.69 9.10
C HIS A 319 -11.53 5.69 7.99
N PHE A 320 -10.62 6.65 8.23
CA PHE A 320 -10.25 7.69 7.26
C PHE A 320 -9.23 7.21 6.21
N LEU A 321 -9.55 6.12 5.49
CA LEU A 321 -8.65 5.44 4.55
C LEU A 321 -8.10 6.35 3.43
N GLN A 322 -8.87 7.32 2.95
CA GLN A 322 -8.44 8.33 1.95
C GLN A 322 -7.33 9.25 2.46
N VAL A 323 -7.22 9.41 3.79
CA VAL A 323 -6.19 10.22 4.46
C VAL A 323 -5.05 9.35 4.99
N GLU A 324 -5.36 8.17 5.55
CA GLU A 324 -4.35 7.28 6.15
C GLU A 324 -3.55 6.49 5.11
N ALA A 325 -4.21 6.04 4.03
CA ALA A 325 -3.61 5.27 2.94
C ALA A 325 -3.85 5.92 1.56
N PRO A 326 -3.50 7.22 1.38
CA PRO A 326 -3.89 8.00 0.21
C PRO A 326 -3.35 7.42 -1.09
N TYR A 327 -2.16 6.81 -1.07
CA TYR A 327 -1.55 6.19 -2.23
C TYR A 327 -2.34 4.96 -2.70
N GLU A 328 -2.64 4.05 -1.79
CA GLU A 328 -3.40 2.83 -2.07
C GLU A 328 -4.82 3.16 -2.54
N ILE A 329 -5.47 4.17 -1.92
CA ILE A 329 -6.78 4.66 -2.35
C ILE A 329 -6.71 5.23 -3.77
N ASN A 330 -5.76 6.13 -4.04
CA ASN A 330 -5.58 6.70 -5.38
C ASN A 330 -5.36 5.60 -6.42
N ARG A 331 -4.55 4.59 -6.08
CA ARG A 331 -4.27 3.45 -6.96
C ARG A 331 -5.51 2.60 -7.24
N HIS A 332 -6.29 2.27 -6.20
CA HIS A 332 -7.53 1.49 -6.38
C HIS A 332 -8.55 2.24 -7.24
N LEU A 333 -8.72 3.54 -6.99
CA LEU A 333 -9.60 4.41 -7.77
C LEU A 333 -9.12 4.52 -9.22
N GLU A 334 -7.83 4.79 -9.45
CA GLU A 334 -7.25 4.89 -10.79
C GLU A 334 -7.49 3.61 -11.60
N LEU A 335 -7.15 2.45 -11.02
CA LEU A 335 -7.32 1.14 -11.67
C LEU A 335 -8.78 0.86 -12.01
N PHE A 336 -9.68 1.22 -11.09
CA PHE A 336 -11.11 1.07 -11.34
C PHE A 336 -11.56 1.94 -12.50
N PHE A 337 -11.18 3.22 -12.53
CA PHE A 337 -11.55 4.15 -13.59
C PHE A 337 -11.01 3.70 -14.96
N GLN A 338 -9.74 3.25 -15.02
CA GLN A 338 -9.15 2.73 -16.25
C GLN A 338 -9.91 1.53 -16.80
N ASN A 339 -10.34 0.60 -15.93
CA ASN A 339 -11.12 -0.56 -16.33
C ASN A 339 -12.52 -0.20 -16.82
N VAL A 340 -13.19 0.73 -16.13
CA VAL A 340 -14.51 1.24 -16.54
C VAL A 340 -14.44 1.88 -17.93
N LEU A 341 -13.43 2.73 -18.18
CA LEU A 341 -13.27 3.44 -19.44
C LEU A 341 -12.92 2.50 -20.61
N LYS A 342 -12.10 1.47 -20.37
CA LYS A 342 -11.80 0.43 -21.37
C LYS A 342 -13.05 -0.34 -21.78
N ASN A 343 -13.89 -0.72 -20.82
CA ASN A 343 -15.10 -1.48 -21.08
C ASN A 343 -16.24 -0.64 -21.70
N SER A 344 -16.27 0.68 -21.45
CA SER A 344 -17.24 1.58 -22.11
C SER A 344 -16.93 1.82 -23.60
N MET A 345 -15.68 1.62 -24.03
CA MET A 345 -15.26 1.79 -25.43
C MET A 345 -15.50 0.53 -26.28
N SER A 346 -15.70 -0.64 -25.68
CA SER A 346 -16.21 -1.82 -26.38
C SER A 346 -17.74 -1.73 -26.49
N LYS A 347 -18.27 -1.51 -27.71
CA LYS A 347 -19.72 -1.52 -27.95
C LYS A 347 -20.36 -2.82 -27.40
N PRO A 348 -21.57 -2.77 -26.81
CA PRO A 348 -22.27 -3.96 -26.38
C PRO A 348 -22.61 -4.83 -27.60
N ASN A 349 -22.10 -6.05 -27.63
CA ASN A 349 -22.44 -7.06 -28.62
C ASN A 349 -23.78 -7.70 -28.18
N PRO A 350 -24.85 -7.65 -28.98
CA PRO A 350 -26.22 -7.96 -28.52
C PRO A 350 -26.51 -9.46 -28.35
N ILE A 351 -25.52 -10.29 -28.01
CA ILE A 351 -25.67 -11.76 -27.94
C ILE A 351 -25.54 -12.31 -26.50
N ALA A 352 -25.25 -11.48 -25.50
CA ALA A 352 -24.97 -11.95 -24.13
C ALA A 352 -26.20 -12.44 -23.31
N ASN A 353 -27.39 -12.57 -23.91
CA ASN A 353 -28.58 -13.13 -23.24
C ASN A 353 -28.89 -14.59 -23.59
N LEU A 354 -27.93 -15.35 -24.13
CA LEU A 354 -28.04 -16.80 -24.20
C LEU A 354 -26.74 -17.46 -23.77
N LEU A 355 -26.80 -18.12 -22.62
CA LEU A 355 -26.17 -19.41 -22.26
C LEU A 355 -25.55 -19.38 -20.86
N THR A 356 -26.43 -19.60 -19.88
CA THR A 356 -26.14 -20.52 -18.78
C THR A 356 -25.62 -21.87 -19.32
N THR A 357 -24.73 -22.48 -18.56
CA THR A 357 -24.19 -23.85 -18.67
C THR A 357 -23.14 -24.19 -19.76
N ALA A 358 -21.96 -24.58 -19.22
CA ALA A 358 -21.07 -25.66 -19.66
C ALA A 358 -19.92 -25.40 -20.68
N THR A 359 -18.76 -25.88 -20.22
CA THR A 359 -17.61 -26.49 -20.94
C THR A 359 -16.41 -25.61 -21.35
N PHE A 360 -15.29 -25.90 -20.67
CA PHE A 360 -13.91 -25.83 -21.18
C PHE A 360 -13.80 -26.44 -22.58
N ILE A 361 -13.05 -25.80 -23.49
CA ILE A 361 -11.99 -26.36 -24.37
C ILE A 361 -11.53 -25.26 -25.35
N MET A 362 -10.22 -24.98 -25.30
CA MET A 362 -9.31 -24.38 -26.30
C MET A 362 -9.84 -23.40 -27.36
N ARG A 363 -9.20 -22.21 -27.42
CA ARG A 363 -8.55 -21.73 -28.66
C ARG A 363 -7.33 -20.84 -28.37
N PRO A 364 -6.30 -20.86 -29.26
CA PRO A 364 -4.94 -20.36 -29.00
C PRO A 364 -4.66 -18.96 -29.57
N LEU A 365 -3.51 -18.40 -29.17
CA LEU A 365 -2.71 -17.37 -29.86
C LEU A 365 -3.44 -16.09 -30.33
N VAL A 366 -3.27 -15.00 -29.56
CA VAL A 366 -2.92 -13.68 -30.13
C VAL A 366 -1.85 -13.07 -29.23
N LEU A 367 -0.59 -13.34 -29.58
CA LEU A 367 0.54 -12.50 -29.21
C LEU A 367 0.60 -11.31 -30.19
N ALA A 368 1.07 -10.17 -29.69
CA ALA A 368 1.58 -8.99 -30.40
C ALA A 368 0.64 -7.77 -30.56
N ILE A 369 1.05 -6.71 -29.84
CA ILE A 369 0.95 -5.29 -30.17
C ILE A 369 -0.42 -4.64 -29.93
N PHE A 370 -0.58 -4.08 -28.73
CA PHE A 370 -1.25 -2.79 -28.56
C PHE A 370 -0.22 -1.79 -28.03
N ALA A 371 0.45 -1.14 -28.99
CA ALA A 371 1.16 0.10 -28.73
C ALA A 371 0.13 1.15 -28.28
N PHE A 372 0.36 1.74 -27.12
CA PHE A 372 -0.38 2.88 -26.61
C PHE A 372 -0.27 4.04 -27.61
N ALA A 373 -1.40 4.45 -28.18
CA ALA A 373 -1.54 5.67 -28.94
C ALA A 373 -2.41 6.65 -28.15
N LEU A 374 -1.79 7.35 -27.20
CA LEU A 374 -2.26 8.62 -26.63
C LEU A 374 -1.00 9.42 -26.24
N GLY A 375 -0.66 10.44 -27.04
CA GLY A 375 0.30 11.49 -26.69
C GLY A 375 1.74 11.07 -26.36
N ALA A 376 2.40 10.30 -27.23
CA ALA A 376 3.83 10.04 -27.09
C ALA A 376 4.66 11.30 -27.42
N ASN A 377 5.04 12.07 -26.40
CA ASN A 377 6.42 12.55 -26.42
C ASN A 377 7.28 11.28 -26.42
N ALA A 378 8.10 11.08 -27.44
CA ALA A 378 8.99 9.94 -27.52
C ALA A 378 9.90 9.94 -26.29
N TYR A 379 9.55 9.16 -25.27
CA TYR A 379 10.38 8.94 -24.11
C TYR A 379 11.64 8.23 -24.58
N ASP A 380 12.75 8.96 -24.61
CA ASP A 380 14.04 8.42 -25.03
C ASP A 380 14.44 7.25 -24.11
N SER A 381 14.94 6.18 -24.73
CA SER A 381 15.49 4.98 -24.11
C SER A 381 16.56 5.22 -23.03
N SER A 382 17.07 6.43 -22.91
CA SER A 382 18.15 6.79 -21.98
C SER A 382 17.76 7.70 -20.81
N THR A 383 16.48 8.09 -20.68
CA THR A 383 16.06 9.09 -19.68
C THR A 383 15.20 8.49 -18.57
N ALA A 384 15.60 8.71 -17.31
CA ALA A 384 14.75 8.49 -16.14
C ALA A 384 14.25 9.84 -15.59
N TYR A 385 13.09 9.81 -14.95
CA TYR A 385 12.37 11.00 -14.49
C TYR A 385 12.26 11.01 -12.97
N VAL A 386 12.41 12.19 -12.38
CA VAL A 386 12.13 12.47 -10.98
C VAL A 386 11.15 13.61 -10.92
N ASP A 387 9.96 13.36 -10.38
CA ASP A 387 8.96 14.39 -10.13
C ASP A 387 8.99 14.79 -8.66
N LEU A 388 9.50 15.99 -8.37
CA LEU A 388 9.61 16.49 -7.01
C LEU A 388 8.28 17.05 -6.49
N ALA A 389 7.29 17.28 -7.35
CA ALA A 389 5.95 17.69 -6.92
C ALA A 389 5.13 16.48 -6.45
N ASP A 390 5.25 15.33 -7.13
CA ASP A 390 4.53 14.10 -6.81
C ASP A 390 5.24 13.32 -5.67
N ARG A 391 4.66 13.38 -4.46
CA ARG A 391 5.18 12.71 -3.25
C ARG A 391 4.47 11.39 -3.03
N VAL A 392 5.23 10.30 -3.03
CA VAL A 392 4.70 8.92 -2.91
C VAL A 392 4.82 8.36 -1.49
N GLY A 393 5.00 9.23 -0.50
CA GLY A 393 5.07 8.89 0.94
C GLY A 393 6.49 8.72 1.48
N PRO A 394 6.64 8.47 2.79
CA PRO A 394 7.93 8.46 3.46
C PRO A 394 8.80 7.28 3.04
N SER A 395 10.11 7.48 3.05
CA SER A 395 11.09 6.40 2.86
C SER A 395 11.03 5.40 4.03
N SER A 396 10.86 4.12 3.73
CA SER A 396 10.75 3.04 4.74
C SER A 396 11.97 2.11 4.80
N HIS A 397 12.83 2.17 3.79
CA HIS A 397 14.09 1.43 3.66
C HIS A 397 13.92 -0.09 3.60
N THR A 398 12.79 -0.57 3.11
CA THR A 398 12.36 -1.99 3.18
C THR A 398 13.18 -2.94 2.31
N ALA A 399 14.04 -2.43 1.42
CA ALA A 399 15.04 -3.22 0.69
C ALA A 399 16.32 -3.51 1.51
N SER A 400 16.42 -3.03 2.76
CA SER A 400 17.58 -3.28 3.63
C SER A 400 17.45 -4.63 4.34
N ALA A 401 17.48 -5.71 3.57
CA ALA A 401 17.37 -7.07 4.09
C ALA A 401 18.01 -8.10 3.15
N PHE A 402 18.10 -9.34 3.61
CA PHE A 402 18.89 -10.37 2.95
C PHE A 402 18.49 -11.77 3.44
N ILE A 403 18.76 -12.76 2.58
CA ILE A 403 18.66 -14.18 2.92
C ILE A 403 20.01 -14.72 3.41
N TYR A 404 19.97 -15.56 4.45
CA TYR A 404 21.13 -16.12 5.13
C TYR A 404 22.18 -15.06 5.51
N GLY A 405 23.48 -15.28 5.23
CA GLY A 405 24.52 -14.27 5.35
C GLY A 405 24.99 -13.95 6.78
N MET A 406 24.47 -14.64 7.80
CA MET A 406 24.93 -14.49 9.19
C MET A 406 25.60 -15.79 9.71
N PRO A 407 26.66 -15.67 10.53
CA PRO A 407 27.32 -16.81 11.16
C PRO A 407 26.40 -17.70 11.98
N LEU A 408 26.58 -19.01 11.84
CA LEU A 408 25.90 -20.03 12.65
C LEU A 408 26.63 -20.40 13.95
N ASN A 409 27.78 -19.79 14.22
CA ASN A 409 28.54 -20.09 15.44
C ASN A 409 28.10 -19.21 16.62
N LYS A 410 28.47 -19.62 17.84
CA LYS A 410 28.09 -18.93 19.08
C LYS A 410 29.10 -17.84 19.49
N THR A 411 30.06 -17.49 18.63
CA THR A 411 31.04 -16.45 18.93
C THR A 411 30.32 -15.11 18.93
N LYS A 412 30.03 -14.61 20.14
CA LYS A 412 29.26 -13.38 20.34
C LYS A 412 29.88 -12.24 19.54
N ASN A 413 29.09 -11.63 18.65
CA ASN A 413 29.47 -10.48 17.80
C ASN A 413 30.57 -10.77 16.76
N GLN A 414 30.59 -11.96 16.14
CA GLN A 414 31.52 -12.22 15.02
C GLN A 414 31.42 -11.13 13.95
N ILE A 415 30.23 -10.84 13.41
CA ILE A 415 29.99 -9.61 12.65
C ILE A 415 29.73 -8.49 13.66
N PRO A 416 30.52 -7.40 13.64
CA PRO A 416 30.29 -6.25 14.52
C PRO A 416 28.88 -5.66 14.37
N ASN A 417 28.23 -5.33 15.50
CA ASN A 417 26.85 -4.84 15.51
C ASN A 417 26.58 -3.63 14.61
N HIS A 418 27.60 -2.77 14.43
CA HIS A 418 27.43 -1.55 13.66
C HIS A 418 27.05 -1.84 12.21
N PHE A 419 27.53 -2.94 11.61
CA PHE A 419 27.16 -3.32 10.24
C PHE A 419 25.65 -3.52 10.07
N PHE A 420 24.99 -4.17 11.04
CA PHE A 420 23.54 -4.35 11.03
C PHE A 420 22.79 -3.02 11.23
N SER A 421 23.24 -2.20 12.18
CA SER A 421 22.58 -0.91 12.48
C SER A 421 22.86 0.17 11.45
N ASP A 422 23.96 0.06 10.70
CA ASP A 422 24.38 1.03 9.68
C ASP A 422 23.49 0.95 8.45
N ILE A 423 23.09 -0.26 8.05
CA ILE A 423 22.10 -0.46 6.98
C ILE A 423 20.66 -0.54 7.51
N GLY A 424 20.47 -0.50 8.83
CA GLY A 424 19.14 -0.48 9.45
C GLY A 424 18.28 -1.67 9.03
N ILE A 425 18.80 -2.89 9.20
CA ILE A 425 18.17 -4.13 8.72
C ILE A 425 16.66 -4.17 9.03
N LYS A 426 15.87 -4.57 8.04
CA LYS A 426 14.40 -4.68 8.15
C LYS A 426 13.94 -6.10 8.29
N TYR A 427 14.60 -7.01 7.58
CA TYR A 427 14.32 -8.43 7.62
C TYR A 427 15.62 -9.25 7.67
N GLY A 428 15.54 -10.45 8.23
CA GLY A 428 16.48 -11.54 7.96
C GLY A 428 15.69 -12.80 7.66
N ARG A 429 16.17 -13.62 6.72
CA ARG A 429 15.48 -14.84 6.26
C ARG A 429 16.41 -16.04 6.30
N ALA A 430 16.06 -17.08 7.05
CA ALA A 430 16.89 -18.29 7.15
C ALA A 430 16.13 -19.48 7.79
N GLY A 431 16.59 -20.70 7.52
CA GLY A 431 16.14 -21.91 8.22
C GLY A 431 17.24 -22.95 8.47
N GLY A 432 18.51 -22.57 8.34
CA GLY A 432 19.64 -23.50 8.52
C GLY A 432 19.87 -24.42 7.31
N ALA A 433 19.55 -23.94 6.10
CA ALA A 433 19.84 -24.59 4.82
C ALA A 433 21.27 -25.12 4.75
N ARG A 434 21.49 -26.25 4.09
CA ARG A 434 22.78 -26.83 3.73
C ARG A 434 23.72 -27.14 4.89
N LEU A 435 23.18 -27.57 6.04
CA LEU A 435 23.95 -28.21 7.10
C LEU A 435 24.13 -29.72 6.88
N ASP A 436 25.36 -30.22 7.10
CA ASP A 436 25.71 -31.64 6.99
C ASP A 436 25.33 -32.46 8.22
N LYS A 437 25.41 -33.79 8.11
CA LYS A 437 25.22 -34.71 9.24
C LYS A 437 26.07 -34.26 10.43
N PRO A 438 25.50 -34.13 11.65
CA PRO A 438 24.17 -34.60 12.06
C PRO A 438 23.06 -33.53 12.03
N CYS A 439 23.04 -32.61 11.06
CA CYS A 439 22.11 -31.47 10.98
C CYS A 439 21.35 -31.33 9.66
N ARG A 440 20.95 -32.46 9.06
CA ARG A 440 20.27 -32.54 7.76
C ARG A 440 18.79 -32.14 7.80
N GLY A 441 18.19 -31.95 8.97
CA GLY A 441 16.78 -31.56 9.13
C GLY A 441 15.82 -32.71 9.47
N TRP A 442 14.54 -32.36 9.66
CA TRP A 442 13.50 -33.24 10.19
C TRP A 442 13.32 -34.57 9.44
N SER A 443 13.37 -34.54 8.12
CA SER A 443 13.20 -35.72 7.25
C SER A 443 14.25 -36.81 7.50
N PHE A 444 15.36 -36.49 8.19
CA PHE A 444 16.41 -37.44 8.58
C PHE A 444 16.34 -37.88 10.05
N GLY A 445 15.41 -37.31 10.83
CA GLY A 445 15.12 -37.71 12.22
C GLY A 445 15.19 -36.56 13.23
N PRO A 446 14.71 -36.78 14.48
CA PRO A 446 14.59 -35.72 15.50
C PRO A 446 15.92 -35.07 15.91
N ASP A 447 17.03 -35.82 15.90
CA ASP A 447 18.34 -35.26 16.26
C ASP A 447 18.91 -34.37 15.15
N GLU A 448 18.59 -34.69 13.89
CA GLU A 448 18.98 -33.90 12.70
C GLU A 448 18.20 -32.58 12.60
N TYR A 449 16.97 -32.56 13.13
CA TYR A 449 16.16 -31.37 13.29
C TYR A 449 16.72 -30.40 14.34
N LYS A 450 17.12 -30.89 15.53
CA LYS A 450 17.47 -30.04 16.68
C LYS A 450 18.56 -29.04 16.36
N CYS A 451 19.67 -29.48 15.77
CA CYS A 451 20.76 -28.55 15.48
C CYS A 451 20.44 -27.60 14.31
N ARG A 452 19.59 -28.01 13.36
CA ARG A 452 19.11 -27.11 12.31
C ARG A 452 18.21 -26.02 12.88
N PHE A 453 17.30 -26.36 13.79
CA PHE A 453 16.49 -25.40 14.54
C PHE A 453 17.37 -24.43 15.38
N GLU A 454 18.40 -24.92 16.06
CA GLU A 454 19.30 -24.04 16.83
C GLU A 454 20.07 -23.06 15.92
N ALA A 455 20.46 -23.48 14.70
CA ALA A 455 21.04 -22.58 13.69
C ALA A 455 20.06 -21.47 13.26
N THR A 456 18.79 -21.82 13.03
CA THR A 456 17.72 -20.83 12.79
C THR A 456 17.58 -19.86 13.95
N MET A 457 17.65 -20.33 15.20
CA MET A 457 17.50 -19.49 16.39
C MET A 457 18.65 -18.51 16.61
N ILE A 458 19.86 -18.81 16.13
CA ILE A 458 20.97 -17.86 16.12
C ILE A 458 20.63 -16.66 15.23
N ASN A 459 20.14 -16.94 14.01
CA ASN A 459 19.74 -15.90 13.06
C ASN A 459 18.54 -15.09 13.58
N TYR A 460 17.49 -15.77 14.06
CA TYR A 460 16.32 -15.09 14.66
C TYR A 460 16.74 -14.10 15.76
N LYS A 461 17.55 -14.55 16.72
CA LYS A 461 18.00 -13.68 17.83
C LYS A 461 18.83 -12.51 17.34
N GLN A 462 19.72 -12.74 16.36
CA GLN A 462 20.55 -11.68 15.80
C GLN A 462 19.71 -10.66 15.03
N THR A 463 18.73 -11.09 14.23
CA THR A 463 17.79 -10.21 13.52
C THR A 463 16.95 -9.38 14.48
N ARG A 464 16.29 -10.04 15.46
CA ARG A 464 15.42 -9.38 16.44
C ARG A 464 16.15 -8.41 17.36
N LYS A 465 17.46 -8.62 17.61
CA LYS A 465 18.32 -7.68 18.37
C LYS A 465 18.29 -6.25 17.81
N PHE A 466 18.03 -6.08 16.52
CA PHE A 466 17.94 -4.77 15.85
C PHE A 466 16.50 -4.34 15.54
N GLY A 467 15.49 -5.04 16.06
CA GLY A 467 14.08 -4.73 15.79
C GLY A 467 13.56 -5.19 14.42
N ALA A 468 14.40 -5.80 13.59
CA ALA A 468 14.07 -6.35 12.27
C ALA A 468 13.19 -7.61 12.35
N GLN A 469 12.26 -7.82 11.43
CA GLN A 469 11.45 -9.03 11.38
C GLN A 469 12.27 -10.24 10.89
N PHE A 470 11.92 -11.44 11.33
CA PHE A 470 12.60 -12.67 10.94
C PHE A 470 11.67 -13.59 10.14
N ILE A 471 12.03 -13.85 8.89
CA ILE A 471 11.32 -14.79 8.01
C ILE A 471 11.93 -16.17 8.22
N ILE A 472 11.17 -17.08 8.85
CA ILE A 472 11.61 -18.46 9.03
C ILE A 472 11.38 -19.24 7.73
N LEU A 473 12.34 -20.13 7.40
CA LEU A 473 12.26 -21.07 6.28
C LEU A 473 12.03 -22.50 6.80
N PRO A 474 10.79 -22.99 6.88
CA PRO A 474 10.49 -24.34 7.35
C PRO A 474 11.00 -25.44 6.40
N HIS A 475 11.10 -25.18 5.10
CA HIS A 475 11.61 -26.16 4.12
C HIS A 475 13.07 -26.53 4.41
N ASP A 476 13.89 -25.55 4.81
CA ASP A 476 15.24 -25.80 5.31
C ASP A 476 15.17 -26.69 6.55
N ILE A 477 14.42 -26.32 7.57
CA ILE A 477 14.36 -27.06 8.84
C ILE A 477 13.85 -28.50 8.61
N TRP A 478 12.97 -28.67 7.61
CA TRP A 478 12.52 -29.98 7.14
C TRP A 478 13.64 -30.82 6.52
N GLY A 479 14.57 -30.21 5.80
CA GLY A 479 15.71 -30.88 5.16
C GLY A 479 15.79 -30.73 3.64
N ILE A 480 14.95 -29.89 3.02
CA ILE A 480 14.93 -29.67 1.57
C ILE A 480 15.46 -28.27 1.26
N ASP A 481 16.72 -28.19 0.84
CA ASP A 481 17.50 -26.95 0.72
C ASP A 481 18.40 -26.91 -0.54
N TYR A 482 17.93 -27.58 -1.62
CA TYR A 482 18.58 -27.65 -2.94
C TYR A 482 20.05 -28.15 -2.86
N ARG A 483 20.22 -29.40 -2.42
CA ARG A 483 21.50 -30.14 -2.52
C ARG A 483 21.49 -31.09 -3.71
N ASP A 484 22.50 -31.01 -4.55
CA ASP A 484 22.76 -31.99 -5.61
C ASP A 484 22.96 -33.38 -4.99
N ASN A 485 22.37 -34.41 -5.61
CA ASN A 485 22.57 -35.82 -5.26
C ASN A 485 22.04 -36.29 -3.89
N VAL A 486 20.87 -35.84 -3.43
CA VAL A 486 20.13 -36.56 -2.37
C VAL A 486 19.08 -37.47 -3.01
N PRO A 487 19.32 -38.80 -3.14
CA PRO A 487 18.34 -39.70 -3.71
C PRO A 487 17.22 -39.90 -2.68
N SER A 488 16.03 -39.41 -3.01
CA SER A 488 14.77 -39.50 -2.25
C SER A 488 14.61 -38.55 -1.04
N TYR A 489 14.49 -37.24 -1.30
CA TYR A 489 13.77 -36.38 -0.34
C TYR A 489 12.37 -36.96 -0.08
N GLN A 490 12.03 -37.11 1.19
CA GLN A 490 10.66 -37.31 1.61
C GLN A 490 9.97 -35.95 1.58
N PHE A 491 9.06 -35.74 0.62
CA PHE A 491 8.28 -34.51 0.56
C PHE A 491 7.06 -34.64 1.47
N PRO A 492 6.61 -33.55 2.09
CA PRO A 492 5.34 -33.53 2.80
C PRO A 492 4.18 -34.05 1.94
N GLY A 493 3.37 -34.95 2.48
CA GLY A 493 2.21 -35.50 1.79
C GLY A 493 2.50 -36.70 0.87
N ASP A 494 3.74 -37.19 0.81
CA ASP A 494 4.09 -38.39 0.04
C ASP A 494 3.21 -39.59 0.43
N GLY A 495 2.69 -40.29 -0.58
CA GLY A 495 1.72 -41.38 -0.38
C GLY A 495 0.36 -40.91 0.17
N ARG A 496 0.04 -39.61 0.04
CA ARG A 496 -1.12 -38.93 0.67
C ARG A 496 -1.07 -38.96 2.20
N ASN A 497 0.11 -39.17 2.78
CA ASN A 497 0.29 -39.21 4.23
C ASN A 497 0.91 -37.90 4.74
N TRP A 498 0.16 -37.18 5.57
CA TRP A 498 0.55 -35.90 6.14
C TRP A 498 1.12 -36.00 7.56
N THR A 499 1.07 -37.18 8.18
CA THR A 499 1.40 -37.40 9.59
C THR A 499 2.79 -36.87 9.96
N THR A 500 3.81 -37.17 9.14
CA THR A 500 5.18 -36.72 9.40
C THR A 500 5.33 -35.21 9.33
N TYR A 501 4.59 -34.55 8.43
CA TYR A 501 4.60 -33.11 8.28
C TYR A 501 3.81 -32.41 9.39
N ASP A 502 2.66 -32.95 9.78
CA ASP A 502 1.89 -32.42 10.90
C ASP A 502 2.67 -32.52 12.22
N ASN A 503 3.40 -33.64 12.42
CA ASN A 503 4.29 -33.81 13.56
C ASN A 503 5.46 -32.80 13.55
N PHE A 504 6.03 -32.52 12.38
CA PHE A 504 7.04 -31.49 12.20
C PHE A 504 6.50 -30.10 12.58
N LEU A 505 5.37 -29.68 12.03
CA LEU A 505 4.75 -28.39 12.35
C LEU A 505 4.46 -28.27 13.86
N ASN A 506 3.92 -29.33 14.46
CA ASN A 506 3.66 -29.37 15.89
C ASN A 506 4.94 -29.28 16.73
N GLN A 507 6.05 -29.88 16.30
CA GLN A 507 7.34 -29.75 16.99
C GLN A 507 7.89 -28.34 16.83
N LEU A 508 7.94 -27.81 15.60
CA LEU A 508 8.50 -26.49 15.31
C LEU A 508 7.75 -25.38 16.06
N VAL A 509 6.41 -25.40 16.06
CA VAL A 509 5.60 -24.44 16.82
C VAL A 509 5.85 -24.56 18.32
N ARG A 510 5.95 -25.78 18.88
CA ARG A 510 6.26 -25.97 20.31
C ARG A 510 7.64 -25.43 20.66
N ASP A 511 8.64 -25.66 19.82
CA ASP A 511 10.00 -25.21 20.10
C ASP A 511 10.12 -23.69 19.99
N LEU A 512 9.52 -23.07 18.97
CA LEU A 512 9.43 -21.60 18.84
C LEU A 512 8.79 -20.98 20.08
N LYS A 513 7.67 -21.54 20.56
CA LYS A 513 7.02 -21.10 21.81
C LYS A 513 7.93 -21.25 23.02
N SER A 514 8.59 -22.41 23.17
CA SER A 514 9.51 -22.68 24.29
C SER A 514 10.72 -21.74 24.32
N ARG A 515 11.10 -21.18 23.16
CA ARG A 515 12.20 -20.23 22.99
C ARG A 515 11.74 -18.78 23.02
N ASN A 516 10.44 -18.52 23.22
CA ASN A 516 9.82 -17.20 23.11
C ASN A 516 10.14 -16.51 21.76
N ALA A 517 10.11 -17.29 20.68
CA ALA A 517 10.56 -16.92 19.35
C ALA A 517 9.41 -16.63 18.37
N LEU A 518 8.33 -16.02 18.86
CA LEU A 518 7.18 -15.64 18.03
C LEU A 518 7.14 -14.13 17.70
N ASP A 519 7.85 -13.31 18.48
CA ASP A 519 7.87 -11.86 18.29
C ASP A 519 8.61 -11.47 17.00
N GLY A 520 7.95 -10.70 16.14
CA GLY A 520 8.50 -10.29 14.84
C GLY A 520 8.79 -11.46 13.89
N LEU A 521 8.21 -12.65 14.12
CA LEU A 521 8.33 -13.80 13.25
C LEU A 521 7.36 -13.70 12.06
N ILE A 522 7.86 -14.05 10.88
CA ILE A 522 7.07 -14.25 9.66
C ILE A 522 7.30 -15.69 9.20
N TRP A 523 6.23 -16.44 8.98
CA TRP A 523 6.26 -17.82 8.51
C TRP A 523 6.15 -17.88 6.99
N ASP A 524 7.25 -18.16 6.30
CA ASP A 524 7.23 -18.46 4.88
C ASP A 524 6.86 -19.92 4.67
N ILE A 525 5.74 -20.22 4.01
CA ILE A 525 5.21 -21.60 3.99
C ILE A 525 6.18 -22.58 3.34
N TRP A 526 6.80 -22.18 2.23
CA TRP A 526 7.76 -22.97 1.46
C TRP A 526 8.58 -22.06 0.55
N ASN A 527 9.77 -22.47 0.13
CA ASN A 527 10.59 -21.72 -0.82
C ASN A 527 10.52 -22.36 -2.20
N GLU A 528 10.26 -21.56 -3.24
CA GLU A 528 10.39 -21.93 -4.66
C GLU A 528 9.81 -23.30 -5.02
N PRO A 529 8.51 -23.55 -4.74
CA PRO A 529 7.91 -24.84 -5.03
C PRO A 529 7.85 -25.18 -6.53
N ASP A 530 8.05 -24.20 -7.40
CA ASP A 530 8.15 -24.36 -8.85
C ASP A 530 9.54 -24.81 -9.33
N ILE A 531 10.52 -24.90 -8.44
CA ILE A 531 11.86 -25.42 -8.73
C ILE A 531 12.01 -26.83 -8.16
N GLY A 532 12.33 -27.80 -9.03
CA GLY A 532 12.34 -29.23 -8.69
C GLY A 532 13.25 -29.64 -7.53
N GLY A 533 14.31 -28.88 -7.25
CA GLY A 533 15.20 -29.12 -6.11
C GLY A 533 14.63 -28.68 -4.76
N PHE A 534 13.63 -27.79 -4.75
CA PHE A 534 12.91 -27.37 -3.54
C PHE A 534 11.54 -28.04 -3.42
N TRP A 535 10.95 -28.48 -4.53
CA TRP A 535 9.72 -29.27 -4.52
C TRP A 535 9.63 -30.22 -5.73
N GLY A 536 9.68 -31.52 -5.46
CA GLY A 536 9.70 -32.58 -6.47
C GLY A 536 8.36 -33.30 -6.66
N ARG A 537 7.23 -32.65 -6.35
CA ARG A 537 5.88 -33.25 -6.41
C ARG A 537 4.91 -32.38 -7.20
N SER A 538 3.67 -32.83 -7.37
CA SER A 538 2.67 -32.11 -8.16
C SER A 538 2.34 -30.74 -7.53
N ILE A 539 1.89 -29.80 -8.38
CA ILE A 539 1.39 -28.47 -7.95
C ILE A 539 0.28 -28.65 -6.91
N GLN A 540 -0.64 -29.60 -7.13
CA GLN A 540 -1.73 -29.87 -6.20
C GLN A 540 -1.23 -30.31 -4.83
N GLN A 541 -0.22 -31.19 -4.75
CA GLN A 541 0.32 -31.61 -3.46
C GLN A 541 0.96 -30.43 -2.71
N TRP A 542 1.56 -29.48 -3.42
CA TRP A 542 2.04 -28.25 -2.80
C TRP A 542 0.89 -27.34 -2.35
N VAL A 543 -0.18 -27.18 -3.13
CA VAL A 543 -1.35 -26.38 -2.71
C VAL A 543 -1.97 -27.00 -1.43
N ASP A 544 -2.05 -28.32 -1.37
CA ASP A 544 -2.52 -29.05 -0.20
C ASP A 544 -1.64 -28.83 1.03
N LEU A 545 -0.31 -28.74 0.86
CA LEU A 545 0.63 -28.33 1.90
C LEU A 545 0.35 -26.88 2.33
N TYR A 546 0.26 -25.95 1.37
CA TYR A 546 0.03 -24.53 1.64
C TYR A 546 -1.23 -24.29 2.49
N ILE A 547 -2.37 -24.81 2.03
CA ILE A 547 -3.66 -24.66 2.71
C ILE A 547 -3.63 -25.34 4.10
N ARG A 548 -3.01 -26.52 4.20
CA ARG A 548 -2.89 -27.25 5.48
C ARG A 548 -2.05 -26.49 6.49
N THR A 549 -0.89 -25.97 6.08
CA THR A 549 0.00 -25.19 6.94
C THR A 549 -0.69 -23.90 7.38
N HIS A 550 -1.31 -23.17 6.46
CA HIS A 550 -2.06 -21.95 6.79
C HIS A 550 -3.12 -22.21 7.86
N LYS A 551 -4.01 -23.18 7.63
CA LYS A 551 -5.06 -23.55 8.59
C LYS A 551 -4.50 -23.99 9.93
N ARG A 552 -3.39 -24.74 9.95
CA ARG A 552 -2.74 -25.18 11.19
C ARG A 552 -2.14 -24.01 11.97
N LEU A 553 -1.56 -23.01 11.30
CA LEU A 553 -1.04 -21.81 11.97
C LEU A 553 -2.19 -20.98 12.53
N ARG A 554 -3.28 -20.81 11.76
CA ARG A 554 -4.46 -20.04 12.18
C ARG A 554 -5.34 -20.72 13.23
N SER A 555 -5.20 -22.02 13.45
CA SER A 555 -5.92 -22.71 14.52
C SER A 555 -5.31 -22.51 15.92
N ASP A 556 -4.12 -21.91 16.01
CA ASP A 556 -3.40 -21.69 17.26
C ASP A 556 -3.38 -20.19 17.62
N PRO A 557 -4.17 -19.73 18.61
CA PRO A 557 -4.30 -18.31 18.92
C PRO A 557 -2.98 -17.61 19.28
N ALA A 558 -1.97 -18.35 19.76
CA ALA A 558 -0.66 -17.80 20.05
C ALA A 558 0.11 -17.35 18.79
N LEU A 559 -0.32 -17.81 17.61
CA LEU A 559 0.28 -17.48 16.31
C LEU A 559 -0.51 -16.39 15.57
N ASN A 560 -1.56 -15.80 16.15
CA ASN A 560 -2.35 -14.76 15.48
C ASN A 560 -1.53 -13.52 15.07
N LYS A 561 -0.42 -13.25 15.76
CA LYS A 561 0.52 -12.15 15.44
C LYS A 561 1.66 -12.57 14.51
N VAL A 562 1.80 -13.86 14.23
CA VAL A 562 2.80 -14.37 13.29
C VAL A 562 2.23 -14.24 11.88
N LEU A 563 2.92 -13.46 11.05
CA LEU A 563 2.51 -13.26 9.67
C LEU A 563 2.80 -14.51 8.84
N ILE A 564 1.97 -14.81 7.86
CA ILE A 564 2.16 -15.89 6.89
C ILE A 564 2.55 -15.28 5.55
N SER A 565 3.70 -15.68 5.04
CA SER A 565 4.23 -15.30 3.72
C SER A 565 4.03 -16.43 2.72
N GLY A 566 3.70 -16.10 1.48
CA GLY A 566 3.60 -17.05 0.37
C GLY A 566 2.89 -16.48 -0.86
N PRO A 567 2.73 -17.26 -1.95
CA PRO A 567 3.14 -18.65 -2.10
C PRO A 567 4.64 -18.87 -2.33
N THR A 568 5.43 -17.80 -2.49
CA THR A 568 6.90 -17.84 -2.63
C THR A 568 7.32 -18.72 -3.82
N ILE A 569 6.60 -18.54 -4.92
CA ILE A 569 6.92 -19.11 -6.24
C ILE A 569 8.15 -18.34 -6.76
N ALA A 570 9.14 -19.03 -7.33
CA ALA A 570 10.33 -18.41 -7.89
C ALA A 570 9.96 -17.46 -9.04
N ALA A 571 9.07 -17.90 -9.93
CA ALA A 571 8.54 -17.06 -11.00
C ALA A 571 7.64 -15.92 -10.51
N SER A 572 7.76 -14.77 -11.18
CA SER A 572 6.84 -13.63 -11.02
C SER A 572 5.37 -14.03 -11.21
N PRO A 573 4.43 -13.35 -10.52
CA PRO A 573 3.00 -13.61 -10.66
C PRO A 573 2.53 -13.41 -12.09
N ASP A 574 1.82 -14.40 -12.63
CA ASP A 574 1.15 -14.35 -13.93
C ASP A 574 0.00 -15.36 -13.93
N VAL A 575 -1.18 -14.96 -14.40
CA VAL A 575 -2.33 -15.86 -14.60
C VAL A 575 -2.04 -16.98 -15.60
N ALA A 576 -1.08 -16.77 -16.51
CA ALA A 576 -0.64 -17.79 -17.46
C ALA A 576 0.31 -18.82 -16.84
N ASN A 577 0.90 -18.53 -15.68
CA ASN A 577 1.76 -19.46 -14.97
C ASN A 577 0.91 -20.51 -14.22
N ALA A 578 1.20 -21.79 -14.45
CA ALA A 578 0.42 -22.90 -13.89
C ALA A 578 0.44 -22.97 -12.35
N TRP A 579 1.54 -22.57 -11.72
CA TRP A 579 1.66 -22.55 -10.25
C TRP A 579 0.78 -21.45 -9.66
N TRP A 580 0.88 -20.23 -10.19
CA TRP A 580 0.08 -19.09 -9.75
C TRP A 580 -1.42 -19.29 -9.99
N SER A 581 -1.80 -19.78 -11.17
CA SER A 581 -3.20 -20.04 -11.51
C SER A 581 -3.83 -21.17 -10.67
N THR A 582 -3.12 -22.29 -10.49
CA THR A 582 -3.63 -23.42 -9.68
C THR A 582 -3.75 -23.03 -8.21
N TRP A 583 -2.79 -22.27 -7.68
CA TRP A 583 -2.84 -21.74 -6.33
C TRP A 583 -3.98 -20.72 -6.16
N GLY A 584 -4.00 -19.70 -7.02
CA GLY A 584 -4.98 -18.62 -6.98
C GLY A 584 -6.41 -19.13 -7.06
N ALA A 585 -6.68 -20.11 -7.93
CA ALA A 585 -8.00 -20.72 -8.06
C ALA A 585 -8.50 -21.44 -6.79
N GLN A 586 -7.60 -21.94 -5.94
CA GLN A 586 -7.96 -22.67 -4.72
C GLN A 586 -7.94 -21.82 -3.46
N VAL A 587 -7.11 -20.77 -3.44
CA VAL A 587 -7.02 -19.83 -2.33
C VAL A 587 -7.99 -18.66 -2.50
N GLY A 588 -8.32 -18.28 -3.74
CA GLY A 588 -9.35 -17.30 -4.08
C GLY A 588 -10.69 -17.59 -3.41
N GLY A 589 -11.36 -16.56 -2.88
CA GLY A 589 -12.61 -16.69 -2.11
C GLY A 589 -12.55 -17.53 -0.81
N SER A 590 -11.38 -18.03 -0.39
CA SER A 590 -11.22 -18.83 0.84
C SER A 590 -10.78 -17.96 2.04
N SER A 591 -10.47 -18.55 3.19
CA SER A 591 -9.85 -17.83 4.33
C SER A 591 -8.34 -18.05 4.41
N THR A 592 -7.70 -18.63 3.39
CA THR A 592 -6.29 -19.06 3.41
C THR A 592 -5.33 -18.18 2.61
N TYR A 593 -5.64 -16.89 2.45
CA TYR A 593 -4.72 -15.93 1.86
C TYR A 593 -3.48 -15.70 2.74
N PRO A 594 -2.30 -15.42 2.17
CA PRO A 594 -1.15 -14.99 2.97
C PRO A 594 -1.39 -13.59 3.54
N ASP A 595 -0.70 -13.22 4.62
CA ASP A 595 -0.70 -11.83 5.09
C ASP A 595 0.25 -10.95 4.28
N GLN A 596 1.22 -11.56 3.61
CA GLN A 596 2.07 -10.91 2.62
C GLN A 596 2.32 -11.84 1.42
N TYR A 597 2.19 -11.31 0.20
CA TYR A 597 2.55 -12.06 -1.00
C TYR A 597 4.06 -12.11 -1.15
N ALA A 598 4.58 -13.23 -1.63
CA ALA A 598 6.01 -13.40 -1.85
C ALA A 598 6.31 -14.17 -3.12
N TRP A 599 7.40 -13.78 -3.78
CA TRP A 599 8.01 -14.38 -4.97
C TRP A 599 9.41 -13.78 -5.18
N HIS A 600 10.17 -14.30 -6.14
CA HIS A 600 11.57 -13.93 -6.33
C HIS A 600 11.84 -13.19 -7.66
N TYR A 601 13.01 -12.55 -7.72
CA TYR A 601 13.57 -11.98 -8.94
C TYR A 601 15.01 -12.46 -9.16
N GLU A 602 15.11 -13.72 -9.53
CA GLU A 602 16.33 -14.50 -9.52
C GLU A 602 16.59 -15.25 -10.84
N MET A 603 15.71 -15.09 -11.83
CA MET A 603 15.84 -15.74 -13.15
C MET A 603 16.50 -14.87 -14.22
N GLY A 604 16.78 -13.60 -13.94
CA GLY A 604 17.53 -12.72 -14.85
C GLY A 604 16.68 -12.21 -16.01
N GLY A 605 15.87 -11.20 -15.73
CA GLY A 605 14.98 -10.56 -16.70
C GLY A 605 13.65 -10.11 -16.08
N GLU A 606 13.35 -10.55 -14.85
CA GLU A 606 12.18 -10.10 -14.12
C GLU A 606 12.29 -8.64 -13.72
N ASP A 607 11.14 -7.99 -13.59
CA ASP A 607 11.04 -6.55 -13.51
C ASP A 607 9.80 -6.15 -12.70
N PRO A 608 9.96 -5.42 -11.57
CA PRO A 608 8.84 -4.99 -10.74
C PRO A 608 7.77 -4.16 -11.46
N ASP A 609 8.13 -3.36 -12.46
CA ASP A 609 7.15 -2.57 -13.22
C ASP A 609 6.24 -3.47 -14.06
N ILE A 610 6.76 -4.61 -14.54
CA ILE A 610 5.99 -5.59 -15.32
C ILE A 610 5.18 -6.49 -14.39
N SER A 611 5.85 -7.10 -13.42
CA SER A 611 5.24 -8.08 -12.54
C SER A 611 4.18 -7.46 -11.64
N ASN A 612 4.26 -6.17 -11.28
CA ASN A 612 3.19 -5.50 -10.54
C ASN A 612 1.87 -5.50 -11.33
N ALA A 613 1.90 -5.22 -12.63
CA ALA A 613 0.70 -5.27 -13.46
C ALA A 613 0.15 -6.71 -13.58
N LEU A 614 1.03 -7.70 -13.71
CA LEU A 614 0.62 -9.10 -13.76
C LEU A 614 0.07 -9.60 -12.41
N PHE A 615 0.64 -9.13 -11.31
CA PHE A 615 0.17 -9.37 -9.95
C PHE A 615 -1.23 -8.81 -9.74
N GLU A 616 -1.48 -7.56 -10.13
CA GLU A 616 -2.81 -6.96 -10.05
C GLU A 616 -3.85 -7.75 -10.86
N ASN A 617 -3.49 -8.22 -12.06
CA ASN A 617 -4.34 -9.10 -12.87
C ASN A 617 -4.61 -10.43 -12.17
N LEU A 618 -3.60 -11.02 -11.52
CA LEU A 618 -3.75 -12.25 -10.74
C LEU A 618 -4.72 -12.05 -9.57
N LEU A 619 -4.60 -10.92 -8.83
CA LEU A 619 -5.50 -10.60 -7.73
C LEU A 619 -6.95 -10.47 -8.21
N GLU A 620 -7.17 -9.79 -9.34
CA GLU A 620 -8.50 -9.64 -9.93
C GLU A 620 -9.07 -10.99 -10.42
N ALA A 621 -8.28 -11.77 -11.15
CA ALA A 621 -8.71 -13.04 -11.75
C ALA A 621 -9.18 -14.05 -10.69
N TYR A 622 -8.56 -14.05 -9.51
CA TYR A 622 -8.83 -15.02 -8.46
C TYR A 622 -9.45 -14.42 -7.19
N GLN A 623 -9.91 -13.17 -7.24
CA GLN A 623 -10.53 -12.47 -6.10
C GLN A 623 -9.66 -12.54 -4.83
N LEU A 624 -8.36 -12.35 -5.00
CA LEU A 624 -7.40 -12.34 -3.91
C LEU A 624 -7.33 -10.90 -3.35
N PRO A 625 -7.31 -10.70 -2.02
CA PRO A 625 -7.17 -9.38 -1.44
C PRO A 625 -5.78 -8.81 -1.71
N PHE A 626 -5.66 -7.50 -1.84
CA PHE A 626 -4.34 -6.87 -1.84
C PHE A 626 -3.71 -7.02 -0.46
N ARG A 627 -2.42 -7.37 -0.43
CA ARG A 627 -1.61 -7.48 0.80
C ARG A 627 -0.21 -6.96 0.48
N PRO A 628 0.57 -6.56 1.50
CA PRO A 628 1.97 -6.22 1.32
C PRO A 628 2.72 -7.29 0.53
N VAL A 629 3.69 -6.86 -0.26
CA VAL A 629 4.52 -7.74 -1.07
C VAL A 629 5.93 -7.77 -0.49
N SER A 630 6.48 -8.98 -0.38
CA SER A 630 7.84 -9.24 0.03
C SER A 630 8.56 -9.97 -1.10
N ILE A 631 9.42 -9.26 -1.82
CA ILE A 631 10.38 -9.84 -2.73
C ILE A 631 11.53 -10.38 -1.87
N ASN A 632 11.37 -11.62 -1.42
CA ASN A 632 12.18 -12.23 -0.39
C ASN A 632 13.48 -12.87 -0.90
N GLU A 633 13.75 -12.80 -2.21
CA GLU A 633 15.06 -12.93 -2.89
C GLU A 633 15.03 -12.09 -4.17
N TYR A 634 16.02 -11.23 -4.41
CA TYR A 634 16.19 -10.47 -5.66
C TYR A 634 17.65 -10.27 -6.03
N ALA A 635 17.83 -9.86 -7.29
CA ALA A 635 19.09 -9.66 -7.99
C ALA A 635 19.76 -10.99 -8.33
N VAL A 636 20.07 -11.18 -9.62
CA VAL A 636 21.01 -12.22 -10.03
C VAL A 636 22.43 -11.77 -9.72
N PHE A 637 23.38 -12.71 -9.75
CA PHE A 637 24.79 -12.44 -9.46
C PHE A 637 25.39 -11.22 -10.18
N SER A 638 25.10 -11.01 -11.47
CA SER A 638 25.62 -9.87 -12.24
C SER A 638 25.01 -8.51 -11.84
N GLU A 639 23.92 -8.53 -11.08
CA GLU A 639 23.20 -7.35 -10.59
C GLU A 639 23.58 -7.01 -9.14
N GLU A 640 24.36 -7.85 -8.45
CA GLU A 640 24.87 -7.64 -7.08
C GLU A 640 25.99 -6.57 -7.02
N THR A 641 25.71 -5.40 -7.60
CA THR A 641 26.62 -4.26 -7.71
C THR A 641 25.93 -2.98 -7.25
N PRO A 642 26.66 -1.93 -6.85
CA PRO A 642 26.03 -0.64 -6.50
C PRO A 642 25.08 -0.08 -7.57
N SER A 643 25.38 -0.28 -8.84
CA SER A 643 24.51 0.09 -9.96
C SER A 643 23.20 -0.69 -9.93
N GLY A 644 23.30 -2.04 -9.88
CA GLY A 644 22.13 -2.91 -9.83
C GLY A 644 21.30 -2.73 -8.55
N TYR A 645 21.93 -2.54 -7.40
CA TYR A 645 21.24 -2.22 -6.14
C TYR A 645 20.47 -0.91 -6.23
N SER A 646 21.01 0.12 -6.87
CA SER A 646 20.28 1.38 -7.09
C SER A 646 19.05 1.17 -7.96
N TRP A 647 19.17 0.34 -9.00
CA TRP A 647 18.06 -0.03 -9.89
C TRP A 647 16.96 -0.81 -9.13
N TRP A 648 17.36 -1.81 -8.33
CA TRP A 648 16.43 -2.61 -7.52
C TRP A 648 15.75 -1.78 -6.42
N ILE A 649 16.52 -1.01 -5.63
CA ILE A 649 15.96 -0.15 -4.57
C ILE A 649 14.93 0.81 -5.16
N SER A 650 15.22 1.45 -6.30
CA SER A 650 14.26 2.34 -6.97
C SER A 650 12.91 1.66 -7.22
N ARG A 651 12.95 0.49 -7.84
CA ARG A 651 11.76 -0.22 -8.29
C ARG A 651 10.98 -0.83 -7.14
N LEU A 652 11.67 -1.37 -6.13
CA LEU A 652 11.02 -1.89 -4.93
C LEU A 652 10.35 -0.76 -4.12
N GLU A 653 11.03 0.38 -3.95
CA GLU A 653 10.46 1.55 -3.29
C GLU A 653 9.24 2.10 -4.05
N ARG A 654 9.27 2.12 -5.39
CA ARG A 654 8.15 2.57 -6.22
C ARG A 654 6.83 1.86 -5.91
N TYR A 655 6.88 0.57 -5.56
CA TYR A 655 5.71 -0.25 -5.26
C TYR A 655 5.54 -0.58 -3.78
N ASN A 656 6.34 0.01 -2.88
CA ASN A 656 6.36 -0.33 -1.45
C ASN A 656 6.65 -1.79 -1.15
N TYR A 657 7.43 -2.44 -2.00
CA TYR A 657 7.80 -3.83 -1.80
C TYR A 657 8.91 -3.94 -0.77
N ALA A 658 8.81 -4.92 0.13
CA ALA A 658 9.96 -5.36 0.89
C ALA A 658 10.91 -6.12 -0.04
N GLY A 659 12.21 -5.95 0.17
CA GLY A 659 13.24 -6.54 -0.65
C GLY A 659 14.31 -7.21 0.20
N LEU A 660 14.62 -8.46 -0.10
CA LEU A 660 15.76 -9.17 0.47
C LEU A 660 16.73 -9.54 -0.64
N LEU A 661 17.99 -9.15 -0.48
CA LEU A 661 19.06 -9.59 -1.37
C LEU A 661 19.13 -11.11 -1.40
N GLY A 662 19.18 -11.67 -2.61
CA GLY A 662 19.49 -13.07 -2.87
C GLY A 662 20.93 -13.40 -2.46
N LEU A 663 21.27 -14.68 -2.49
CA LEU A 663 22.61 -15.15 -2.12
C LEU A 663 23.14 -16.20 -3.09
N TRP A 664 23.79 -15.74 -4.15
CA TRP A 664 24.28 -16.61 -5.22
C TRP A 664 25.67 -17.18 -5.01
N ASN A 665 26.53 -16.50 -4.24
CA ASN A 665 27.94 -16.88 -4.04
C ASN A 665 28.26 -17.06 -2.55
N PRO A 666 29.02 -18.10 -2.14
CA PRO A 666 29.29 -18.39 -0.74
C PRO A 666 30.29 -17.40 -0.12
N PRO A 667 30.31 -17.28 1.21
CA PRO A 667 29.74 -18.20 2.21
C PRO A 667 28.26 -17.96 2.57
N LEU A 668 27.49 -19.06 2.61
CA LEU A 668 26.07 -19.06 2.97
C LEU A 668 25.77 -18.42 4.34
N TYR A 669 26.68 -18.60 5.30
CA TYR A 669 26.52 -18.15 6.68
C TYR A 669 27.53 -17.07 7.07
N ASP A 670 27.94 -16.23 6.13
CA ASP A 670 28.85 -15.15 6.45
C ASP A 670 28.66 -14.00 5.47
N ASN A 671 29.43 -12.93 5.64
CA ASN A 671 29.55 -11.84 4.67
C ASN A 671 28.26 -11.09 4.33
N PHE A 672 27.16 -11.34 5.06
CA PHE A 672 25.96 -10.51 5.01
C PHE A 672 25.39 -10.39 3.59
N ALA A 673 25.19 -11.53 2.95
CA ALA A 673 24.78 -11.63 1.54
C ALA A 673 25.63 -10.73 0.62
N ASN A 674 26.96 -10.93 0.69
CA ASN A 674 27.97 -10.21 -0.10
C ASN A 674 28.05 -8.70 0.15
N LEU A 675 27.36 -8.15 1.15
CA LEU A 675 27.56 -6.76 1.56
C LEU A 675 28.88 -6.58 2.33
N LEU A 676 29.38 -7.62 2.99
CA LEU A 676 30.65 -7.59 3.69
C LEU A 676 31.70 -8.48 3.02
N THR A 677 32.94 -8.16 3.29
CA THR A 677 34.12 -8.95 2.95
C THR A 677 35.08 -8.95 4.13
N LYS A 678 36.25 -9.60 4.00
CA LYS A 678 37.26 -9.65 5.06
C LYS A 678 38.60 -9.22 4.50
N SER A 679 39.25 -8.27 5.18
CA SER A 679 40.53 -7.74 4.70
C SER A 679 41.45 -7.30 5.85
N PRO A 680 42.74 -7.70 5.84
CA PRO A 680 43.36 -8.64 4.91
C PRO A 680 42.86 -10.09 5.15
N GLY A 681 43.11 -10.97 4.18
CA GLY A 681 42.83 -12.42 4.29
C GLY A 681 41.80 -12.92 3.29
N ASP A 682 41.48 -14.21 3.37
CA ASP A 682 40.45 -14.84 2.52
C ASP A 682 39.05 -14.38 2.99
N PRO A 683 38.23 -13.79 2.10
CA PRO A 683 36.86 -13.40 2.43
C PRO A 683 35.96 -14.59 2.78
N LYS A 684 36.33 -15.82 2.40
CA LYS A 684 35.57 -17.04 2.64
C LYS A 684 35.99 -17.80 3.89
N ASP A 685 37.10 -17.42 4.54
CA ASP A 685 37.57 -18.07 5.76
C ASP A 685 36.63 -17.73 6.94
N PRO A 686 35.88 -18.70 7.50
CA PRO A 686 34.95 -18.46 8.61
C PRO A 686 35.65 -18.11 9.93
N GLY A 687 36.97 -18.36 10.06
CA GLY A 687 37.77 -17.99 11.22
C GLY A 687 38.26 -16.54 11.18
N ASN A 688 38.27 -15.91 10.01
CA ASN A 688 38.63 -14.51 9.86
C ASN A 688 37.46 -13.61 10.33
N THR A 689 37.74 -12.69 11.25
CA THR A 689 36.74 -11.76 11.81
C THR A 689 37.00 -10.30 11.42
N ASN A 690 37.92 -10.04 10.46
CA ASN A 690 38.29 -8.70 10.01
C ASN A 690 37.31 -8.16 8.95
N TYR A 691 36.05 -8.02 9.33
CA TYR A 691 35.00 -7.56 8.42
C TYR A 691 35.20 -6.12 7.96
N VAL A 692 35.03 -5.88 6.67
CA VAL A 692 34.95 -4.55 6.04
C VAL A 692 33.79 -4.54 5.03
N GLY A 693 33.34 -3.36 4.62
CA GLY A 693 32.29 -3.23 3.61
C GLY A 693 32.78 -3.66 2.22
N ALA A 694 32.02 -4.53 1.56
CA ALA A 694 32.14 -4.76 0.13
C ALA A 694 31.37 -3.66 -0.66
N ALA A 695 31.38 -3.73 -1.99
CA ALA A 695 30.85 -2.68 -2.87
C ALA A 695 29.44 -2.20 -2.51
N GLY A 696 28.53 -3.13 -2.17
CA GLY A 696 27.14 -2.79 -1.84
C GLY A 696 26.96 -2.09 -0.50
N PHE A 697 27.82 -2.33 0.49
CA PHE A 697 27.55 -1.88 1.86
C PHE A 697 27.53 -0.36 2.04
N PRO A 698 28.48 0.43 1.51
CA PRO A 698 28.41 1.89 1.57
C PRO A 698 27.11 2.44 0.97
N LEU A 699 26.57 1.80 -0.07
CA LEU A 699 25.30 2.19 -0.69
C LEU A 699 24.12 1.91 0.23
N TYR A 700 23.97 0.70 0.77
CA TYR A 700 22.88 0.38 1.71
C TYR A 700 22.96 1.22 2.99
N LYS A 701 24.17 1.51 3.48
CA LYS A 701 24.38 2.43 4.61
C LYS A 701 23.88 3.84 4.27
N TYR A 702 24.17 4.33 3.07
CA TYR A 702 23.67 5.63 2.62
C TYR A 702 22.15 5.63 2.43
N TYR A 703 21.59 4.60 1.80
CA TYR A 703 20.16 4.40 1.65
C TYR A 703 19.44 4.47 3.01
N ALA A 704 19.88 3.68 3.99
CA ALA A 704 19.25 3.65 5.31
C ALA A 704 19.45 4.94 6.14
N LYS A 705 20.62 5.59 6.05
CA LYS A 705 20.96 6.73 6.93
C LYS A 705 20.67 8.10 6.34
N LYS A 706 20.61 8.22 5.01
CA LYS A 706 20.62 9.53 4.32
C LYS A 706 19.45 9.71 3.36
N MET A 707 18.95 8.65 2.73
CA MET A 707 17.75 8.72 1.88
C MET A 707 16.50 8.75 2.75
N VAL A 708 16.35 9.81 3.55
CA VAL A 708 15.26 10.00 4.53
C VAL A 708 14.37 11.18 4.14
N GLY A 709 13.09 11.08 4.46
CA GLY A 709 12.08 12.10 4.17
C GLY A 709 11.00 11.56 3.24
N GLU A 710 10.41 12.44 2.44
CA GLU A 710 9.38 12.06 1.46
C GLU A 710 10.05 11.52 0.19
N ARG A 711 9.52 10.43 -0.36
CA ARG A 711 9.95 9.92 -1.66
C ARG A 711 9.30 10.74 -2.77
N ALA A 712 10.09 11.10 -3.77
CA ALA A 712 9.58 11.64 -5.01
C ALA A 712 9.18 10.49 -5.95
N LYS A 713 8.16 10.70 -6.77
CA LYS A 713 7.83 9.75 -7.85
C LYS A 713 8.99 9.69 -8.83
N THR A 714 9.36 8.47 -9.20
CA THR A 714 10.37 8.24 -10.23
C THR A 714 9.86 7.28 -11.29
N VAL A 715 10.34 7.47 -12.51
CA VAL A 715 10.08 6.58 -13.65
C VAL A 715 11.42 6.26 -14.30
N GLY A 716 11.72 4.98 -14.46
CA GLY A 716 12.94 4.53 -15.15
C GLY A 716 12.89 4.81 -16.65
N SER A 717 14.01 4.57 -17.33
CA SER A 717 14.08 4.64 -18.79
C SER A 717 13.19 3.60 -19.46
N THR A 718 12.75 3.88 -20.68
CA THR A 718 11.83 2.99 -21.42
C THR A 718 12.46 1.67 -21.85
N ASP A 719 13.79 1.62 -21.96
CA ASP A 719 14.54 0.36 -22.16
C ASP A 719 14.69 -0.45 -20.87
N ARG A 720 14.24 0.10 -19.74
CA ARG A 720 14.25 -0.46 -18.38
C ARG A 720 15.64 -0.70 -17.81
N LYS A 721 16.67 -0.11 -18.40
CA LYS A 721 18.06 -0.28 -17.97
C LYS A 721 18.53 0.79 -17.02
N TRP A 722 17.98 2.00 -17.02
CA TRP A 722 18.39 3.11 -16.16
C TRP A 722 17.25 3.51 -15.23
N ASP A 723 17.53 3.61 -13.94
CA ASP A 723 16.51 3.92 -12.94
C ASP A 723 17.09 4.73 -11.76
N CYS A 724 16.21 5.36 -11.00
CA CYS A 724 16.60 6.19 -9.87
C CYS A 724 15.55 6.23 -8.75
N PHE A 725 16.06 6.27 -7.51
CA PHE A 725 15.30 6.48 -6.30
C PHE A 725 15.58 7.88 -5.76
N ALA A 726 14.56 8.67 -5.45
CA ALA A 726 14.72 10.05 -5.01
C ALA A 726 13.97 10.32 -3.69
N THR A 727 14.64 11.04 -2.79
CA THR A 727 14.05 11.51 -1.52
C THR A 727 14.27 12.99 -1.33
N ILE A 728 13.33 13.59 -0.61
CA ILE A 728 13.30 15.01 -0.29
C ILE A 728 13.29 15.13 1.23
N GLY A 729 14.34 15.75 1.76
CA GLY A 729 14.57 15.86 3.19
C GLY A 729 13.43 16.57 3.91
N ALA A 730 13.29 16.34 5.22
CA ALA A 730 12.16 16.80 6.02
C ALA A 730 11.87 18.32 5.96
N ARG A 731 12.87 19.16 5.66
CA ARG A 731 12.69 20.61 5.48
C ARG A 731 12.23 21.01 4.08
N GLY A 732 12.08 20.06 3.17
CA GLY A 732 11.77 20.30 1.76
C GLY A 732 12.92 20.91 0.94
N ASP A 733 14.08 21.19 1.55
CA ASP A 733 15.15 21.98 0.95
C ASP A 733 16.28 21.17 0.30
N GLN A 734 16.30 19.86 0.52
CA GLN A 734 17.38 18.96 0.10
C GLN A 734 16.83 17.74 -0.64
N VAL A 735 17.36 17.51 -1.85
CA VAL A 735 17.03 16.34 -2.66
C VAL A 735 18.24 15.42 -2.73
N ARG A 736 17.98 14.11 -2.62
CA ARG A 736 18.97 13.05 -2.77
C ARG A 736 18.45 12.03 -3.75
N ILE A 737 19.29 11.63 -4.69
CA ILE A 737 18.97 10.66 -5.72
C ILE A 737 20.04 9.56 -5.67
N LEU A 738 19.58 8.31 -5.61
CA LEU A 738 20.36 7.13 -5.97
C LEU A 738 19.99 6.75 -7.40
N ALA A 739 20.97 6.50 -8.26
CA ALA A 739 20.72 6.09 -9.64
C ALA A 739 21.68 4.98 -10.05
N GLY A 740 21.24 4.12 -10.98
CA GLY A 740 22.02 3.01 -11.45
C GLY A 740 21.44 2.36 -12.70
N THR A 741 22.27 1.58 -13.37
CA THR A 741 21.87 0.73 -14.49
C THR A 741 21.69 -0.73 -14.08
N ARG A 742 20.83 -1.44 -14.79
CA ARG A 742 20.77 -2.91 -14.76
C ARG A 742 21.75 -3.48 -15.79
N VAL A 743 22.96 -3.80 -15.35
CA VAL A 743 24.02 -4.45 -16.14
C VAL A 743 24.22 -3.80 -17.52
N ALA A 744 24.36 -2.48 -17.54
CA ALA A 744 24.49 -1.72 -18.79
C ALA A 744 25.42 -0.52 -18.67
N THR A 745 26.05 -0.16 -19.78
CA THR A 745 26.82 1.08 -19.96
C THR A 745 26.08 2.02 -20.92
N GLY A 746 26.45 3.29 -20.92
CA GLY A 746 25.84 4.27 -21.83
C GLY A 746 25.80 5.69 -21.27
N LYS A 747 25.21 6.59 -22.06
CA LYS A 747 24.91 7.95 -21.63
C LYS A 747 23.45 8.00 -21.26
N TYR A 748 23.15 8.41 -20.04
CA TYR A 748 21.80 8.48 -19.51
C TYR A 748 21.50 9.87 -18.97
N THR A 749 20.22 10.18 -18.87
CA THR A 749 19.72 11.47 -18.40
C THR A 749 18.81 11.26 -17.19
N LEU A 750 18.91 12.16 -16.21
CA LEU A 750 17.91 12.34 -15.16
C LEU A 750 17.18 13.65 -15.42
N HIS A 751 15.91 13.55 -15.77
CA HIS A 751 15.02 14.70 -15.95
C HIS A 751 14.29 14.97 -14.64
N ILE A 752 14.69 16.06 -13.98
CA ILE A 752 14.13 16.51 -12.71
C ILE A 752 13.04 17.54 -12.98
N LYS A 753 11.85 17.33 -12.42
CA LYS A 753 10.69 18.21 -12.54
C LYS A 753 10.23 18.73 -11.19
N GLY A 754 9.50 19.84 -11.19
CA GLY A 754 8.90 20.42 -9.98
C GLY A 754 9.92 20.99 -9.00
N LEU A 755 11.04 21.54 -9.49
CA LEU A 755 12.11 22.10 -8.66
C LEU A 755 11.62 23.23 -7.74
N GLU A 756 10.54 23.92 -8.09
CA GLU A 756 9.91 24.94 -7.25
C GLU A 756 9.40 24.39 -5.92
N THR A 757 8.96 23.13 -5.90
CA THR A 757 8.44 22.47 -4.69
C THR A 757 9.52 22.18 -3.65
N VAL A 758 10.78 22.17 -4.08
CA VAL A 758 11.96 22.09 -3.21
C VAL A 758 12.69 23.43 -3.14
N GLY A 759 11.93 24.48 -3.44
CA GLY A 759 12.30 25.85 -3.21
C GLY A 759 13.07 26.49 -4.34
N TYR A 760 13.37 25.90 -5.49
CA TYR A 760 14.04 26.61 -6.60
C TYR A 760 13.10 27.57 -7.35
N GLN A 761 13.63 28.42 -8.22
CA GLN A 761 12.83 29.24 -9.13
C GLN A 761 12.55 28.48 -10.42
N SER A 762 11.46 28.83 -11.12
CA SER A 762 11.10 28.24 -12.41
C SER A 762 12.12 28.51 -13.52
N ARG A 763 13.00 29.50 -13.33
CA ARG A 763 14.18 29.73 -14.17
C ARG A 763 15.39 30.00 -13.29
N GLY A 764 16.56 29.52 -13.71
CA GLY A 764 17.78 29.71 -12.94
C GLY A 764 18.79 28.62 -13.23
N LYS A 765 19.46 28.14 -12.18
CA LYS A 765 20.52 27.15 -12.28
C LYS A 765 20.38 26.12 -11.17
N LEU A 766 20.54 24.84 -11.52
CA LEU A 766 20.66 23.73 -10.60
C LEU A 766 22.12 23.32 -10.52
N ASP A 767 22.68 23.32 -9.30
CA ASP A 767 24.01 22.82 -9.00
C ASP A 767 23.88 21.49 -8.24
N ALA A 768 24.10 20.38 -8.94
CA ALA A 768 23.97 19.03 -8.40
C ALA A 768 25.34 18.39 -8.17
N LYS A 769 25.58 17.91 -6.95
CA LYS A 769 26.81 17.24 -6.53
C LYS A 769 26.75 15.75 -6.87
N PHE A 770 27.79 15.23 -7.49
CA PHE A 770 27.91 13.83 -7.89
C PHE A 770 28.91 13.09 -7.02
N TYR A 771 28.55 11.87 -6.65
CA TYR A 771 29.36 10.90 -5.93
C TYR A 771 29.17 9.53 -6.58
N ALA A 772 30.17 8.65 -6.51
CA ALA A 772 30.09 7.29 -7.06
C ALA A 772 30.30 6.22 -6.00
N PHE A 773 29.38 5.26 -5.95
CA PHE A 773 29.60 3.98 -5.28
C PHE A 773 30.25 3.03 -6.29
N TYR A 774 31.56 2.90 -6.23
CA TYR A 774 32.28 2.01 -7.13
C TYR A 774 31.99 0.54 -6.81
N GLY A 775 31.97 -0.28 -7.86
CA GLY A 775 31.91 -1.73 -7.78
C GLY A 775 32.82 -2.35 -8.83
N SER A 776 32.87 -3.68 -8.85
CA SER A 776 33.61 -4.47 -9.82
C SER A 776 32.97 -5.85 -9.98
N ASP A 777 33.52 -6.67 -10.87
CA ASP A 777 33.19 -8.09 -10.99
C ASP A 777 33.58 -8.91 -9.74
N ASP A 778 34.55 -8.43 -8.95
CA ASP A 778 34.92 -9.04 -7.67
C ASP A 778 34.04 -8.50 -6.54
N ILE A 779 32.97 -9.23 -6.24
CA ILE A 779 32.01 -8.88 -5.18
C ILE A 779 32.65 -8.77 -3.78
N PHE A 780 33.83 -9.35 -3.55
CA PHE A 780 34.54 -9.27 -2.27
C PHE A 780 35.55 -8.13 -2.22
N GLN A 781 35.71 -7.36 -3.30
CA GLN A 781 36.59 -6.22 -3.31
C GLN A 781 36.08 -5.18 -2.29
N PRO A 782 36.92 -4.73 -1.35
CA PRO A 782 36.51 -3.74 -0.37
C PRO A 782 36.40 -2.36 -1.02
N PHE A 783 35.34 -1.63 -0.69
CA PHE A 783 35.14 -0.26 -1.12
C PHE A 783 34.82 0.63 0.08
N GLY A 784 35.32 1.87 0.04
CA GLY A 784 35.09 2.88 1.07
C GLY A 784 33.86 3.74 0.80
N ASP A 785 33.78 4.88 1.49
CA ASP A 785 32.76 5.89 1.22
C ASP A 785 32.85 6.42 -0.22
N PRO A 786 31.71 6.77 -0.85
CA PRO A 786 31.68 7.22 -2.23
C PRO A 786 32.41 8.58 -2.38
N PRO A 787 33.45 8.69 -3.23
CA PRO A 787 34.15 9.95 -3.42
C PRO A 787 33.29 10.97 -4.16
N TYR A 788 33.55 12.25 -3.90
CA TYR A 788 32.96 13.37 -4.62
C TYR A 788 33.61 13.51 -6.00
N LEU A 789 32.79 13.52 -7.06
CA LEU A 789 33.25 13.58 -8.45
C LEU A 789 33.17 14.98 -9.06
N GLY A 790 32.44 15.90 -8.43
CA GLY A 790 32.24 17.25 -8.94
C GLY A 790 30.78 17.70 -8.87
N THR A 791 30.53 18.92 -9.34
CA THR A 791 29.19 19.50 -9.43
C THR A 791 28.82 19.68 -10.90
N GLN A 792 27.67 19.16 -11.31
CA GLN A 792 27.08 19.47 -12.61
C GLN A 792 26.14 20.66 -12.45
N SER A 793 26.36 21.67 -13.28
CA SER A 793 25.69 22.95 -13.27
C SER A 793 24.81 23.08 -14.51
N VAL A 794 23.49 23.01 -14.36
CA VAL A 794 22.55 22.97 -15.50
C VAL A 794 21.48 24.06 -15.39
N PRO A 795 20.95 24.59 -16.51
CA PRO A 795 19.89 25.57 -16.47
C PRO A 795 18.59 24.95 -15.93
N ILE A 796 17.83 25.75 -15.18
CA ILE A 796 16.44 25.45 -14.84
C ILE A 796 15.56 26.20 -15.84
N VAL A 797 14.64 25.48 -16.48
CA VAL A 797 13.66 26.03 -17.42
C VAL A 797 12.30 25.46 -17.08
N ASN A 798 11.35 26.35 -16.76
CA ASN A 798 9.99 26.01 -16.33
C ASN A 798 9.96 25.02 -15.15
N GLY A 799 10.85 25.18 -14.18
CA GLY A 799 10.90 24.31 -12.99
C GLY A 799 11.57 22.96 -13.22
N GLU A 800 12.16 22.75 -14.40
CA GLU A 800 12.77 21.48 -14.78
C GLU A 800 14.26 21.63 -15.07
N ALA A 801 15.01 20.56 -14.86
CA ALA A 801 16.43 20.45 -15.17
C ALA A 801 16.80 19.05 -15.66
N GLN A 802 17.84 18.94 -16.47
CA GLN A 802 18.34 17.66 -16.96
C GLN A 802 19.80 17.47 -16.52
N LEU A 803 20.07 16.38 -15.81
CA LEU A 803 21.41 15.98 -15.39
C LEU A 803 21.89 14.81 -16.25
N ASN A 804 23.10 14.90 -16.79
CA ASN A 804 23.67 13.86 -17.64
C ASN A 804 24.62 12.97 -16.84
N VAL A 805 24.46 11.65 -16.97
CA VAL A 805 25.30 10.64 -16.33
C VAL A 805 25.95 9.77 -17.40
N ASN A 806 27.27 9.71 -17.39
CA ASN A 806 28.02 8.83 -18.28
C ASN A 806 28.42 7.56 -17.53
N VAL A 807 27.75 6.45 -17.86
CA VAL A 807 27.94 5.15 -17.23
C VAL A 807 28.99 4.37 -18.02
N THR A 808 30.21 4.34 -17.49
CA THR A 808 31.38 3.73 -18.15
C THR A 808 31.56 2.25 -17.84
N ASP A 809 30.96 1.78 -16.76
CA ASP A 809 30.97 0.39 -16.31
C ASP A 809 29.59 0.02 -15.73
N PRO A 810 29.21 -1.27 -15.72
CA PRO A 810 27.89 -1.68 -15.25
C PRO A 810 27.78 -1.82 -13.72
N HIS A 811 28.83 -1.52 -12.94
CA HIS A 811 28.89 -1.80 -11.50
C HIS A 811 28.69 -0.55 -10.63
N THR A 812 29.16 0.60 -11.10
CA THR A 812 29.13 1.85 -10.35
C THR A 812 27.71 2.38 -10.20
N GLY A 813 27.30 2.73 -8.98
CA GLY A 813 26.06 3.47 -8.71
C GLY A 813 26.32 4.94 -8.41
N TRP A 814 25.34 5.81 -8.63
CA TRP A 814 25.50 7.26 -8.44
C TRP A 814 24.68 7.77 -7.26
N ARG A 815 25.32 8.58 -6.42
CA ARG A 815 24.66 9.45 -5.45
C ARG A 815 24.70 10.87 -5.98
N ILE A 816 23.54 11.48 -6.11
CA ILE A 816 23.37 12.83 -6.63
C ILE A 816 22.61 13.63 -5.58
N GLU A 817 23.13 14.80 -5.21
CA GLU A 817 22.53 15.65 -4.18
C GLU A 817 22.49 17.10 -4.63
N PHE A 818 21.39 17.77 -4.34
CA PHE A 818 21.29 19.22 -4.46
C PHE A 818 20.45 19.79 -3.33
N LYS A 819 20.73 21.04 -3.02
CA LYS A 819 20.11 21.76 -1.92
C LYS A 819 20.03 23.23 -2.29
N ARG A 820 18.90 23.88 -2.04
CA ARG A 820 18.84 25.35 -2.07
C ARG A 820 19.46 25.90 -0.78
N TYR A 821 20.34 26.89 -0.93
CA TYR A 821 20.93 27.65 0.17
C TYR A 821 20.12 28.90 0.47
#